data_AF-A0A927Z5U5-F1
#
_entry.id   AF-A0A927Z5U5-F1
#
_cell.length_a   1.000
_cell.length_b   1.000
_cell.length_c   1.000
_cell.angle_alpha   90.00
_cell.angle_beta   90.00
_cell.angle_gamma   90.00
#
_symmetry.space_group_name_H-M   'P 1'
#
loop_
_entity.id
_entity.type
_entity.pdbx_description
1 polymer ?
#
loop_
_entity_poly.entity_id
_entity_poly.type
_entity_poly.pdbx_seq_one_letter_code
_entity_poly.pdbx_strand_id
1 'polypeptide(L)'
;MLLDFKLDKVQLNDAYYNNALEKEMAYLKLYNEDRLLAGFMEVKGLTPKADKYPGWESTEIRGHSMGHYLTAVSQAYAQTGDKEILAKINYIVDGLAEAQLESGYLSAFPEVLFDNVEQKKPCWVPWYTMDKIIAGLTAAYALAGNEKAYDVVNKLGLWVYDRTSKWTPETQDTVLAVEYGGMNEAMYDLYKYTKDERHEKAAHAFDEMFLFEEIHKGNDILNGKHANTTIPKFLGALYRYIARGYKEEDKFYFEAAERFFDIVVANHSYVTGGNSEWEHFGESRILDAERTNCNCETCNTYNMLKLARELFKITKDKKYADFYENTFVNAIMSSQNPETGMTMYFQPMATGYFKVYSTPFDSFWCCTGTGMENFTKCNDSVYFYDEEYIYVNQFISSTVQTVNAVIEQTSSIPKGDSTTFAVKEGNANLAVRIPDWTKGRVKVSVVKEGNIEVYGADDATDDVYVKDGYMYVKGLKADDEVTLTYALSIVAYPLHDNKHAIAMKYGPVVLSAGLGSESMEESKTGVDVTIATRNISMKDFITIPEGTVDEYIENIEANVVRNSDEVEFSLKGTDSDNLVFTPHFMQHKQRYGIYWNMVSKDSEALQKHIYEEKAKARLEKVSIDSIPLGNDQYELLHNIKGENTGAGTFNGLQLRHAWSEKGWFSYDMTLESGVKNYLLAKYFGPNAGRTFNIYVNDELLCEETIADVNHGDFYDKKYEIPAKYDGLDKVNIKFAVRGNSWVGGVFDKLCIVKDYDSNAGLKSVEVADASLDKVFDTECTDYVLDAAGKDIVTVKFIPADAEGLVYVDDILIDDTQPREVEVKSGKVITVKAFAEDFENYKVYTFTVK
;
A
#
# COMPACT_ATOMS: atom_id res chain seq x y z
N MET A 1 26.60 21.40 0.03
CA MET A 1 25.43 20.62 0.49
C MET A 1 24.33 21.60 0.83
N LEU A 2 23.08 21.16 0.78
CA LEU A 2 21.93 21.96 1.18
C LEU A 2 21.67 21.84 2.67
N LEU A 3 21.15 22.91 3.23
CA LEU A 3 20.61 23.00 4.58
C LEU A 3 19.08 23.04 4.50
N ASP A 4 18.44 22.53 5.54
CA ASP A 4 17.01 22.59 5.74
C ASP A 4 16.58 23.76 6.61
N PHE A 5 15.36 24.22 6.39
CA PHE A 5 14.75 25.26 7.22
C PHE A 5 14.21 24.65 8.51
N LYS A 6 14.25 25.43 9.59
CA LYS A 6 13.51 25.10 10.80
C LYS A 6 12.01 25.07 10.50
N LEU A 7 11.26 24.21 11.19
CA LEU A 7 9.82 24.03 10.96
C LEU A 7 9.02 25.33 11.14
N ASP A 8 9.43 26.23 12.04
CA ASP A 8 8.78 27.55 12.24
C ASP A 8 9.08 28.57 11.13
N LYS A 9 9.96 28.25 10.18
CA LYS A 9 10.35 29.14 9.08
C LYS A 9 9.61 28.85 7.78
N VAL A 10 8.82 27.79 7.74
CA VAL A 10 8.00 27.43 6.57
C VAL A 10 6.56 27.26 7.03
N GLN A 11 5.69 28.19 6.66
CA GLN A 11 4.26 28.11 6.97
C GLN A 11 3.50 27.64 5.74
N LEU A 12 2.72 26.56 5.86
CA LEU A 12 1.84 26.12 4.78
C LEU A 12 0.57 26.99 4.75
N ASN A 13 0.20 27.42 3.55
CA ASN A 13 -0.99 28.22 3.25
C ASN A 13 -1.96 27.42 2.37
N ASP A 14 -2.02 26.11 2.58
CA ASP A 14 -2.93 25.20 1.88
C ASP A 14 -3.90 24.58 2.89
N ALA A 15 -5.20 24.67 2.61
CA ALA A 15 -6.24 24.23 3.53
C ALA A 15 -6.20 22.73 3.82
N TYR A 16 -5.81 21.89 2.85
CA TYR A 16 -5.77 20.44 3.03
C TYR A 16 -4.60 20.03 3.92
N TYR A 17 -3.42 20.58 3.69
CA TYR A 17 -2.23 20.32 4.51
C TYR A 17 -2.37 20.90 5.93
N ASN A 18 -2.96 22.09 6.06
CA ASN A 18 -3.24 22.67 7.37
C ASN A 18 -4.27 21.85 8.15
N ASN A 19 -5.32 21.35 7.49
CA ASN A 19 -6.25 20.42 8.14
C ASN A 19 -5.54 19.16 8.64
N ALA A 20 -4.60 18.59 7.87
CA ALA A 20 -3.86 17.40 8.29
C ALA A 20 -3.05 17.64 9.59
N LEU A 21 -2.34 18.77 9.68
CA LEU A 21 -1.64 19.19 10.90
C LEU A 21 -2.61 19.44 12.06
N GLU A 22 -3.72 20.15 11.80
CA GLU A 22 -4.72 20.45 12.83
C GLU A 22 -5.33 19.17 13.43
N LYS A 23 -5.63 18.17 12.59
CA LYS A 23 -6.15 16.87 13.02
C LYS A 23 -5.13 16.11 13.85
N GLU A 24 -3.88 16.09 13.41
CA GLU A 24 -2.79 15.45 14.15
C GLU A 24 -2.56 16.13 15.50
N MET A 25 -2.49 17.46 15.54
CA MET A 25 -2.36 18.21 16.78
C MET A 25 -3.52 17.94 17.74
N ALA A 26 -4.75 17.88 17.24
CA ALA A 26 -5.91 17.55 18.06
C ALA A 26 -5.78 16.15 18.64
N TYR A 27 -5.32 15.17 17.85
CA TYR A 27 -5.11 13.80 18.29
C TYR A 27 -4.00 13.69 19.35
N LEU A 28 -2.84 14.28 19.11
CA LEU A 28 -1.69 14.28 20.05
C LEU A 28 -2.07 14.87 21.42
N LYS A 29 -2.97 15.85 21.46
CA LYS A 29 -3.44 16.46 22.71
C LYS A 29 -4.33 15.54 23.54
N LEU A 30 -4.99 14.56 22.93
CA LEU A 30 -5.87 13.62 23.62
C LEU A 30 -5.13 12.52 24.39
N TYR A 31 -3.84 12.32 24.11
CA TYR A 31 -3.03 11.34 24.83
C TYR A 31 -2.94 11.66 26.32
N ASN A 32 -3.07 10.60 27.12
CA ASN A 32 -2.82 10.62 28.55
C ASN A 32 -1.36 10.20 28.81
N GLU A 33 -0.59 11.14 29.34
CA GLU A 33 0.84 11.00 29.59
C GLU A 33 1.14 9.95 30.65
N ASP A 34 0.28 9.80 31.66
CA ASP A 34 0.45 8.79 32.71
C ASP A 34 0.31 7.37 32.16
N ARG A 35 -0.52 7.18 31.14
CA ARG A 35 -0.66 5.87 30.45
C ARG A 35 0.57 5.54 29.62
N LEU A 36 1.14 6.54 28.93
CA LEU A 36 2.41 6.38 28.20
C LEU A 36 3.57 6.07 29.16
N LEU A 37 3.60 6.70 30.33
CA LEU A 37 4.66 6.51 31.34
C LEU A 37 4.51 5.22 32.15
N ALA A 38 3.34 4.57 32.15
CA ALA A 38 3.02 3.47 33.06
C ALA A 38 4.05 2.34 33.04
N GLY A 39 4.41 1.83 31.85
CA GLY A 39 5.39 0.74 31.73
C GLY A 39 6.80 1.14 32.19
N PHE A 40 7.20 2.39 31.99
CA PHE A 40 8.51 2.90 32.44
C PHE A 40 8.56 2.97 33.98
N MET A 41 7.47 3.42 34.61
CA MET A 41 7.36 3.47 36.08
C MET A 41 7.40 2.06 36.69
N GLU A 42 6.74 1.08 36.08
CA GLU A 42 6.78 -0.33 36.53
C GLU A 42 8.21 -0.89 36.51
N VAL A 43 8.98 -0.64 35.43
CA VAL A 43 10.38 -1.11 35.32
C VAL A 43 11.27 -0.49 36.40
N LYS A 44 11.01 0.76 36.79
CA LYS A 44 11.69 1.42 37.92
C LYS A 44 11.31 0.85 39.29
N GLY A 45 10.19 0.11 39.37
CA GLY A 45 9.61 -0.37 40.63
C GLY A 45 8.71 0.67 41.31
N LEU A 46 8.26 1.70 40.57
CA LEU A 46 7.30 2.69 41.03
C LEU A 46 5.87 2.26 40.68
N THR A 47 4.88 2.78 41.40
CA THR A 47 3.46 2.55 41.09
C THR A 47 3.00 3.49 39.97
N PRO A 48 2.52 2.98 38.82
CA PRO A 48 1.94 3.81 37.77
C PRO A 48 0.72 4.60 38.25
N LYS A 49 0.52 5.78 37.68
CA LYS A 49 -0.67 6.62 37.94
C LYS A 49 -1.88 6.22 37.11
N ALA A 50 -1.67 5.45 36.04
CA ALA A 50 -2.71 4.95 35.15
C ALA A 50 -2.29 3.60 34.54
N ASP A 51 -3.25 2.90 33.95
CA ASP A 51 -2.98 1.67 33.20
C ASP A 51 -2.29 1.97 31.87
N LYS A 52 -1.45 1.03 31.41
CA LYS A 52 -0.87 1.06 30.06
C LYS A 52 -1.98 1.19 29.00
N TYR A 53 -1.63 1.77 27.87
CA TYR A 53 -2.49 1.67 26.70
C TYR A 53 -2.64 0.19 26.25
N PRO A 54 -3.80 -0.19 25.67
CA PRO A 54 -4.03 -1.55 25.18
C PRO A 54 -3.32 -1.78 23.83
N GLY A 55 -3.65 -2.86 23.12
CA GLY A 55 -2.96 -3.23 21.89
C GLY A 55 -1.49 -3.51 22.13
N TRP A 56 -0.61 -3.08 21.23
CA TRP A 56 0.83 -3.37 21.29
C TRP A 56 1.53 -2.77 22.52
N GLU A 57 1.02 -1.66 23.07
CA GLU A 57 1.55 -1.06 24.31
C GLU A 57 1.32 -1.90 25.57
N SER A 58 0.52 -2.97 25.46
CA SER A 58 0.34 -3.98 26.52
C SER A 58 1.19 -5.24 26.32
N THR A 59 2.06 -5.28 25.31
CA THR A 59 2.86 -6.44 24.90
C THR A 59 4.37 -6.21 25.08
N GLU A 60 5.23 -7.03 24.47
CA GLU A 60 6.69 -6.92 24.56
C GLU A 60 7.28 -5.67 23.87
N ILE A 61 6.62 -5.11 22.86
CA ILE A 61 7.10 -3.92 22.12
C ILE A 61 6.79 -2.58 22.82
N ARG A 62 6.03 -2.60 23.93
CA ARG A 62 5.59 -1.42 24.69
C ARG A 62 6.68 -0.38 24.91
N GLY A 63 6.30 0.89 24.88
CA GLY A 63 7.21 2.03 24.93
C GLY A 63 7.67 2.53 23.57
N HIS A 64 7.47 1.77 22.49
CA HIS A 64 7.77 2.25 21.14
C HIS A 64 6.91 3.46 20.76
N SER A 65 5.63 3.46 21.15
CA SER A 65 4.70 4.56 20.86
C SER A 65 5.07 5.81 21.63
N MET A 66 5.61 5.67 22.86
CA MET A 66 6.13 6.82 23.62
C MET A 66 7.25 7.53 22.84
N GLY A 67 8.17 6.78 22.23
CA GLY A 67 9.25 7.34 21.43
C GLY A 67 8.74 8.13 20.23
N HIS A 68 7.86 7.53 19.43
CA HIS A 68 7.21 8.20 18.30
C HIS A 68 6.40 9.42 18.72
N TYR A 69 5.59 9.28 19.78
CA TYR A 69 4.79 10.38 20.32
C TYR A 69 5.69 11.57 20.68
N LEU A 70 6.79 11.31 21.39
CA LEU A 70 7.73 12.36 21.80
C LEU A 70 8.40 13.05 20.60
N THR A 71 8.72 12.32 19.54
CA THR A 71 9.16 12.91 18.26
C THR A 71 8.09 13.81 17.66
N ALA A 72 6.86 13.31 17.53
CA ALA A 72 5.74 14.04 16.92
C ALA A 72 5.39 15.33 17.69
N VAL A 73 5.26 15.26 19.02
CA VAL A 73 4.98 16.47 19.82
C VAL A 73 6.12 17.47 19.77
N SER A 74 7.37 17.02 19.67
CA SER A 74 8.53 17.91 19.55
C SER A 74 8.56 18.62 18.19
N GLN A 75 8.21 17.92 17.11
CA GLN A 75 8.02 18.51 15.78
C GLN A 75 6.86 19.50 15.77
N ALA A 76 5.70 19.13 16.31
CA ALA A 76 4.53 19.99 16.41
C ALA A 76 4.84 21.28 17.19
N TYR A 77 5.56 21.17 18.31
CA TYR A 77 6.00 22.35 19.07
C TYR A 77 6.97 23.22 18.27
N ALA A 78 7.97 22.63 17.62
CA ALA A 78 8.92 23.37 16.80
C ALA A 78 8.27 24.08 15.61
N GLN A 79 7.17 23.55 15.09
CA GLN A 79 6.40 24.16 14.01
C GLN A 79 5.47 25.28 14.51
N THR A 80 4.80 25.09 15.64
CA THR A 80 3.64 25.93 16.04
C THR A 80 3.87 26.79 17.29
N GLY A 81 4.83 26.43 18.13
CA GLY A 81 5.04 27.04 19.44
C GLY A 81 3.92 26.75 20.45
N ASP A 82 3.09 25.73 20.23
CA ASP A 82 1.95 25.40 21.09
C ASP A 82 2.39 25.06 22.53
N LYS A 83 1.90 25.85 23.50
CA LYS A 83 2.32 25.76 24.90
C LYS A 83 1.76 24.54 25.63
N GLU A 84 0.61 24.02 25.20
CA GLU A 84 0.03 22.81 25.78
C GLU A 84 0.88 21.60 25.38
N ILE A 85 1.26 21.51 24.10
CA ILE A 85 2.18 20.49 23.59
C ILE A 85 3.51 20.55 24.35
N LEU A 86 4.09 21.74 24.54
CA LEU A 86 5.32 21.90 25.34
C LEU A 86 5.15 21.40 26.77
N ALA A 87 4.01 21.66 27.41
CA ALA A 87 3.73 21.16 28.76
C ALA A 87 3.69 19.63 28.80
N LYS A 88 3.10 18.98 27.79
CA LYS A 88 3.10 17.51 27.65
C LYS A 88 4.50 16.95 27.49
N ILE A 89 5.33 17.54 26.61
CA ILE A 89 6.75 17.16 26.43
C ILE A 89 7.48 17.22 27.77
N ASN A 90 7.38 18.34 28.48
CA ASN A 90 8.06 18.53 29.76
C ASN A 90 7.59 17.52 30.82
N TYR A 91 6.29 17.26 30.91
CA TYR A 91 5.74 16.29 31.86
C TYR A 91 6.25 14.87 31.58
N ILE A 92 6.24 14.45 30.31
CA ILE A 92 6.73 13.14 29.89
C ILE A 92 8.24 13.01 30.17
N VAL A 93 9.05 14.00 29.79
CA VAL A 93 10.50 13.95 30.01
C VAL A 93 10.82 13.93 31.51
N ASP A 94 10.06 14.65 32.34
CA ASP A 94 10.20 14.59 33.80
C ASP A 94 9.91 13.18 34.34
N GLY A 95 8.83 12.55 33.87
CA GLY A 95 8.48 11.18 34.25
C GLY A 95 9.50 10.15 33.76
N LEU A 96 10.02 10.29 32.54
CA LEU A 96 11.07 9.42 32.00
C LEU A 96 12.39 9.58 32.77
N ALA A 97 12.74 10.80 33.17
CA ALA A 97 13.91 11.06 34.01
C ALA A 97 13.78 10.41 35.40
N GLU A 98 12.57 10.41 35.99
CA GLU A 98 12.28 9.71 37.25
C GLU A 98 12.37 8.19 37.08
N ALA A 99 11.89 7.66 35.95
CA ALA A 99 11.90 6.24 35.63
C ALA A 99 13.29 5.68 35.23
N GLN A 100 14.25 6.53 34.85
CA GLN A 100 15.57 6.08 34.43
C GLN A 100 16.33 5.38 35.58
N LEU A 101 16.90 4.21 35.30
CA LEU A 101 17.71 3.46 36.27
C LEU A 101 19.07 4.13 36.49
N GLU A 102 19.73 3.79 37.61
CA GLU A 102 21.08 4.29 37.90
C GLU A 102 22.11 3.85 36.84
N SER A 103 21.86 2.72 36.16
CA SER A 103 22.67 2.24 35.03
C SER A 103 22.55 3.10 33.77
N GLY A 104 21.62 4.06 33.72
CA GLY A 104 21.25 4.82 32.52
C GLY A 104 20.13 4.17 31.70
N TYR A 105 19.78 2.91 32.00
CA TYR A 105 18.72 2.19 31.29
C TYR A 105 17.35 2.86 31.45
N LEU A 106 16.60 2.91 30.35
CA LEU A 106 15.25 3.43 30.28
C LEU A 106 14.46 2.70 29.18
N SER A 107 13.39 2.01 29.57
CA SER A 107 12.40 1.40 28.68
C SER A 107 11.14 1.08 29.46
N ALA A 108 10.02 0.82 28.77
CA ALA A 108 8.81 0.29 29.37
C ALA A 108 8.87 -1.23 29.63
N PHE A 109 9.98 -1.89 29.31
CA PHE A 109 10.24 -3.30 29.61
C PHE A 109 11.61 -3.53 30.28
N PRO A 110 11.80 -4.64 31.02
CA PRO A 110 13.08 -4.95 31.66
C PRO A 110 14.16 -5.42 30.66
N GLU A 111 15.44 -5.26 31.02
CA GLU A 111 16.60 -5.58 30.16
C GLU A 111 16.64 -7.03 29.62
N VAL A 112 15.92 -7.96 30.26
CA VAL A 112 15.86 -9.37 29.86
C VAL A 112 15.40 -9.59 28.42
N LEU A 113 14.65 -8.64 27.84
CA LEU A 113 14.27 -8.73 26.43
C LEU A 113 15.49 -8.61 25.49
N PHE A 114 16.46 -7.77 25.82
CA PHE A 114 17.73 -7.72 25.09
C PHE A 114 18.56 -8.98 25.33
N ASP A 115 18.57 -9.49 26.57
CA ASP A 115 19.27 -10.75 26.90
C ASP A 115 18.71 -11.92 26.07
N ASN A 116 17.39 -11.94 25.86
CA ASN A 116 16.72 -12.95 25.05
C ASN A 116 17.20 -12.92 23.60
N VAL A 117 17.25 -11.73 22.97
CA VAL A 117 17.77 -11.58 21.61
C VAL A 117 19.21 -12.07 21.52
N GLU A 118 20.08 -11.61 22.41
CA GLU A 118 21.50 -12.00 22.45
C GLU A 118 21.71 -13.52 22.67
N GLN A 119 20.74 -14.20 23.30
CA GLN A 119 20.74 -15.64 23.56
C GLN A 119 19.90 -16.44 22.54
N LYS A 120 19.50 -15.84 21.41
CA LYS A 120 18.67 -16.48 20.37
C LYS A 120 17.32 -17.01 20.89
N LYS A 121 16.74 -16.35 21.89
CA LYS A 121 15.40 -16.63 22.40
C LYS A 121 14.38 -15.71 21.72
N PRO A 122 13.14 -16.18 21.49
CA PRO A 122 12.08 -15.33 20.95
C PRO A 122 11.85 -14.08 21.81
N CYS A 123 11.75 -12.93 21.16
CA CYS A 123 11.47 -11.64 21.77
C CYS A 123 10.96 -10.68 20.69
N TRP A 124 9.98 -9.84 21.03
CA TRP A 124 9.47 -8.84 20.09
C TRP A 124 10.34 -7.57 20.06
N VAL A 125 11.31 -7.54 19.13
CA VAL A 125 12.04 -6.37 18.60
C VAL A 125 12.45 -5.26 19.62
N PRO A 126 13.13 -5.60 20.74
CA PRO A 126 13.43 -4.62 21.79
C PRO A 126 14.37 -3.49 21.34
N TRP A 127 15.25 -3.74 20.37
CA TRP A 127 16.12 -2.72 19.80
C TRP A 127 15.37 -1.71 18.92
N TYR A 128 14.31 -2.13 18.23
CA TYR A 128 13.40 -1.20 17.53
C TYR A 128 12.73 -0.23 18.51
N THR A 129 12.26 -0.73 19.66
CA THR A 129 11.66 0.14 20.69
C THR A 129 12.69 1.11 21.27
N MET A 130 13.92 0.64 21.53
CA MET A 130 15.01 1.48 22.01
C MET A 130 15.34 2.61 21.04
N ASP A 131 15.38 2.31 19.73
CA ASP A 131 15.56 3.29 18.67
C ASP A 131 14.53 4.43 18.79
N LYS A 132 13.23 4.09 18.91
CA LYS A 132 12.18 5.12 19.03
C LYS A 132 12.33 5.97 20.29
N ILE A 133 12.68 5.37 21.42
CA ILE A 133 12.88 6.11 22.69
C ILE A 133 14.04 7.11 22.55
N ILE A 134 15.16 6.68 21.95
CA ILE A 134 16.34 7.53 21.74
C ILE A 134 16.01 8.65 20.74
N ALA A 135 15.34 8.33 19.64
CA ALA A 135 14.90 9.32 18.64
C ALA A 135 13.97 10.37 19.26
N GLY A 136 12.97 9.94 20.05
CA GLY A 136 12.02 10.83 20.71
C GLY A 136 12.68 11.77 21.72
N LEU A 137 13.57 11.26 22.58
CA LEU A 137 14.27 12.12 23.54
C LEU A 137 15.26 13.08 22.85
N THR A 138 15.92 12.62 21.78
CA THR A 138 16.79 13.46 20.96
C THR A 138 15.98 14.59 20.30
N ALA A 139 14.79 14.28 19.78
CA ALA A 139 13.88 15.28 19.24
C ALA A 139 13.39 16.29 20.29
N ALA A 140 13.05 15.84 21.51
CA ALA A 140 12.65 16.73 22.60
C ALA A 140 13.75 17.73 22.98
N TYR A 141 15.01 17.32 22.92
CA TYR A 141 16.14 18.25 23.06
C TYR A 141 16.28 19.16 21.84
N ALA A 142 16.43 18.58 20.65
CA ALA A 142 16.81 19.30 19.44
C ALA A 142 15.74 20.27 18.93
N LEU A 143 14.46 19.93 19.10
CA LEU A 143 13.33 20.67 18.55
C LEU A 143 12.56 21.46 19.62
N ALA A 144 12.47 20.95 20.85
CA ALA A 144 11.78 21.63 21.94
C ALA A 144 12.71 22.31 22.96
N GLY A 145 14.03 22.17 22.83
CA GLY A 145 15.00 22.79 23.73
C GLY A 145 14.98 22.21 25.14
N ASN A 146 14.52 20.97 25.32
CA ASN A 146 14.44 20.34 26.63
C ASN A 146 15.81 19.75 27.06
N GLU A 147 16.56 20.52 27.85
CA GLU A 147 17.88 20.11 28.38
C GLU A 147 17.82 18.84 29.26
N LYS A 148 16.70 18.58 29.93
CA LYS A 148 16.54 17.35 30.72
C LYS A 148 16.44 16.12 29.80
N ALA A 149 15.82 16.26 28.63
CA ALA A 149 15.80 15.20 27.64
C ALA A 149 17.21 14.85 27.16
N TYR A 150 18.08 15.85 26.96
CA TYR A 150 19.50 15.64 26.66
C TYR A 150 20.20 14.82 27.75
N ASP A 151 20.03 15.18 29.02
CA ASP A 151 20.64 14.44 30.14
C ASP A 151 20.19 12.97 30.19
N VAL A 152 18.90 12.72 29.97
CA VAL A 152 18.32 11.37 29.96
C VAL A 152 18.86 10.55 28.78
N VAL A 153 18.78 11.07 27.56
CA VAL A 153 19.20 10.34 26.36
C VAL A 153 20.72 10.13 26.30
N ASN A 154 21.51 11.08 26.82
CA ASN A 154 22.96 10.91 26.94
C ASN A 154 23.30 9.72 27.83
N LYS A 155 22.67 9.58 29.01
CA LYS A 155 22.88 8.41 29.88
C LYS A 155 22.38 7.11 29.24
N LEU A 156 21.26 7.17 28.53
CA LEU A 156 20.72 6.02 27.81
C LEU A 156 21.68 5.56 26.70
N GLY A 157 22.25 6.49 25.94
CA GLY A 157 23.27 6.21 24.92
C GLY A 157 24.53 5.57 25.50
N LEU A 158 24.96 5.99 26.70
CA LEU A 158 26.06 5.35 27.42
C LEU A 158 25.70 3.92 27.88
N TRP A 159 24.46 3.68 28.31
CA TRP A 159 24.01 2.31 28.60
C TRP A 159 24.03 1.43 27.34
N VAL A 160 23.59 1.96 26.18
CA VAL A 160 23.67 1.24 24.90
C VAL A 160 25.13 0.89 24.59
N TYR A 161 26.05 1.85 24.72
CA TYR A 161 27.48 1.61 24.53
C TYR A 161 28.04 0.54 25.48
N ASP A 162 27.73 0.62 26.77
CA ASP A 162 28.21 -0.34 27.78
C ASP A 162 27.71 -1.77 27.52
N ARG A 163 26.57 -1.91 26.83
CA ARG A 163 26.03 -3.18 26.39
C ARG A 163 26.70 -3.66 25.10
N THR A 164 26.66 -2.86 24.03
CA THR A 164 27.15 -3.26 22.70
C THR A 164 28.66 -3.45 22.66
N SER A 165 29.42 -2.74 23.50
CA SER A 165 30.88 -2.92 23.62
C SER A 165 31.32 -4.30 24.13
N LYS A 166 30.39 -5.11 24.65
CA LYS A 166 30.63 -6.47 25.13
C LYS A 166 30.25 -7.54 24.11
N TRP A 167 29.64 -7.18 22.98
CA TRP A 167 29.25 -8.15 21.98
C TRP A 167 30.47 -8.79 21.31
N THR A 168 30.42 -10.11 21.16
CA THR A 168 31.30 -10.80 20.21
C THR A 168 30.72 -10.66 18.80
N PRO A 169 31.50 -10.92 17.73
CA PRO A 169 30.96 -10.95 16.37
C PRO A 169 29.71 -11.84 16.25
N GLU A 170 29.70 -13.00 16.92
CA GLU A 170 28.56 -13.92 16.88
C GLU A 170 27.32 -13.35 17.58
N THR A 171 27.50 -12.64 18.70
CA THR A 171 26.40 -11.94 19.38
C THR A 171 25.89 -10.78 18.52
N GLN A 172 26.79 -10.02 17.90
CA GLN A 172 26.43 -8.94 17.00
C GLN A 172 25.59 -9.46 15.83
N ASP A 173 26.05 -10.47 15.11
CA ASP A 173 25.30 -11.11 14.00
C ASP A 173 23.93 -11.61 14.47
N THR A 174 23.86 -12.17 15.68
CA THR A 174 22.61 -12.63 16.28
C THR A 174 21.63 -11.47 16.51
N VAL A 175 22.12 -10.34 17.02
CA VAL A 175 21.30 -9.16 17.27
C VAL A 175 20.85 -8.52 15.96
N LEU A 176 21.74 -8.38 14.97
CA LEU A 176 21.42 -7.74 13.69
C LEU A 176 20.46 -8.55 12.81
N ALA A 177 20.34 -9.86 13.08
CA ALA A 177 19.35 -10.72 12.45
C ALA A 177 17.91 -10.49 12.95
N VAL A 178 17.73 -9.82 14.10
CA VAL A 178 16.43 -9.39 14.62
C VAL A 178 16.27 -7.89 14.33
N GLU A 179 15.04 -7.45 14.08
CA GLU A 179 14.80 -6.03 13.83
C GLU A 179 15.29 -5.14 14.99
N TYR A 180 16.09 -4.12 14.62
CA TYR A 180 16.64 -3.13 15.52
C TYR A 180 16.26 -1.69 15.12
N GLY A 181 15.27 -1.53 14.24
CA GLY A 181 14.89 -0.24 13.68
C GLY A 181 16.09 0.51 13.10
N GLY A 182 16.17 1.80 13.37
CA GLY A 182 17.30 2.67 13.02
C GLY A 182 18.29 2.86 14.17
N MET A 183 18.61 1.84 14.98
CA MET A 183 19.53 2.03 16.13
C MET A 183 20.88 2.66 15.75
N ASN A 184 21.42 2.35 14.56
CA ASN A 184 22.60 3.05 14.06
C ASN A 184 22.30 4.52 13.75
N GLU A 185 21.21 4.82 13.03
CA GLU A 185 20.72 6.19 12.78
C GLU A 185 20.55 6.99 14.09
N ALA A 186 19.77 6.47 15.04
CA ALA A 186 19.45 7.14 16.31
C ALA A 186 20.71 7.46 17.14
N MET A 187 21.67 6.54 17.19
CA MET A 187 22.92 6.75 17.93
C MET A 187 23.87 7.71 17.20
N TYR A 188 23.95 7.68 15.86
CA TYR A 188 24.70 8.69 15.11
C TYR A 188 24.05 10.08 15.24
N ASP A 189 22.73 10.17 15.29
CA ASP A 189 22.02 11.43 15.50
C ASP A 189 22.28 12.00 16.90
N LEU A 190 22.20 11.17 17.96
CA LEU A 190 22.61 11.55 19.31
C LEU A 190 24.07 11.99 19.38
N TYR A 191 24.97 11.30 18.67
CA TYR A 191 26.38 11.68 18.57
C TYR A 191 26.57 13.07 17.96
N LYS A 192 25.71 13.53 17.04
CA LYS A 192 25.81 14.89 16.47
C LYS A 192 25.78 15.96 17.56
N TYR A 193 24.98 15.77 18.60
CA TYR A 193 24.83 16.71 19.72
C TYR A 193 25.86 16.48 20.83
N THR A 194 26.04 15.23 21.26
CA THR A 194 26.89 14.90 22.41
C THR A 194 28.38 14.96 22.10
N LYS A 195 28.76 14.69 20.84
CA LYS A 195 30.15 14.51 20.38
C LYS A 195 30.93 13.48 21.21
N ASP A 196 30.24 12.57 21.88
CA ASP A 196 30.85 11.49 22.67
C ASP A 196 31.12 10.28 21.77
N GLU A 197 32.39 9.94 21.57
CA GLU A 197 32.81 8.81 20.73
C GLU A 197 32.20 7.47 21.17
N ARG A 198 31.73 7.34 22.41
CA ARG A 198 31.03 6.14 22.88
C ARG A 198 29.70 5.95 22.17
N HIS A 199 28.96 7.03 21.90
CA HIS A 199 27.72 6.97 21.11
C HIS A 199 28.00 6.59 19.66
N GLU A 200 29.07 7.13 19.08
CA GLU A 200 29.50 6.76 17.73
C GLU A 200 29.88 5.27 17.65
N LYS A 201 30.62 4.75 18.62
CA LYS A 201 30.97 3.31 18.69
C LYS A 201 29.74 2.43 18.87
N ALA A 202 28.78 2.87 19.68
CA ALA A 202 27.52 2.17 19.85
C ALA A 202 26.71 2.13 18.54
N ALA A 203 26.66 3.25 17.80
CA ALA A 203 26.01 3.30 16.50
C ALA A 203 26.64 2.28 15.52
N HIS A 204 27.96 2.24 15.46
CA HIS A 204 28.69 1.32 14.59
C HIS A 204 28.44 -0.16 14.90
N ALA A 205 28.13 -0.52 16.15
CA ALA A 205 27.78 -1.89 16.52
C ALA A 205 26.49 -2.38 15.82
N PHE A 206 25.67 -1.47 15.29
CA PHE A 206 24.44 -1.79 14.55
C PHE A 206 24.58 -1.76 13.02
N ASP A 207 25.80 -1.59 12.49
CA ASP A 207 26.04 -1.59 11.04
C ASP A 207 26.11 -3.03 10.48
N GLU A 208 25.18 -3.39 9.59
CA GLU A 208 25.14 -4.72 8.95
C GLU A 208 25.96 -4.73 7.65
N MET A 209 27.28 -4.87 7.79
CA MET A 209 28.22 -4.68 6.67
C MET A 209 27.97 -5.60 5.46
N PHE A 210 27.60 -6.86 5.67
CA PHE A 210 27.30 -7.78 4.56
C PHE A 210 26.16 -7.25 3.67
N LEU A 211 25.08 -6.77 4.29
CA LEU A 211 23.95 -6.19 3.57
C LEU A 211 24.38 -4.94 2.79
N PHE A 212 25.15 -4.05 3.42
CA PHE A 212 25.63 -2.82 2.77
C PHE A 212 26.56 -3.10 1.60
N GLU A 213 27.49 -4.06 1.75
CA GLU A 213 28.43 -4.45 0.71
C GLU A 213 27.76 -5.09 -0.50
N GLU A 214 26.79 -5.98 -0.29
CA GLU A 214 26.06 -6.63 -1.40
C GLU A 214 25.22 -5.63 -2.19
N ILE A 215 24.53 -4.73 -1.48
CA ILE A 215 23.74 -3.68 -2.13
C ILE A 215 24.66 -2.69 -2.85
N HIS A 216 25.79 -2.29 -2.27
CA HIS A 216 26.79 -1.43 -2.92
C HIS A 216 27.34 -2.03 -4.22
N LYS A 217 27.57 -3.35 -4.26
CA LYS A 217 27.94 -4.09 -5.49
C LYS A 217 26.82 -4.12 -6.54
N GLY A 218 25.60 -3.74 -6.17
CA GLY A 218 24.41 -3.74 -7.02
C GLY A 218 23.63 -5.04 -7.01
N ASN A 219 23.86 -5.93 -6.04
CA ASN A 219 23.10 -7.17 -5.89
C ASN A 219 21.80 -6.88 -5.15
N ASP A 220 20.66 -7.03 -5.84
CA ASP A 220 19.33 -6.94 -5.22
C ASP A 220 19.05 -8.22 -4.41
N ILE A 221 19.43 -8.20 -3.13
CA ILE A 221 19.21 -9.30 -2.18
C ILE A 221 18.02 -9.03 -1.25
N LEU A 222 17.07 -8.21 -1.69
CA LEU A 222 15.97 -7.73 -0.84
C LEU A 222 14.80 -8.70 -0.74
N ASN A 223 14.59 -9.57 -1.74
CA ASN A 223 13.47 -10.51 -1.76
C ASN A 223 13.33 -11.30 -0.44
N GLY A 224 12.13 -11.26 0.15
CA GLY A 224 11.77 -11.90 1.41
C GLY A 224 12.28 -11.18 2.66
N LYS A 225 13.00 -10.06 2.55
CA LYS A 225 13.37 -9.23 3.71
C LYS A 225 12.21 -8.33 4.11
N HIS A 226 11.98 -8.20 5.41
CA HIS A 226 11.06 -7.20 5.95
C HIS A 226 11.54 -5.79 5.58
N ALA A 227 10.70 -5.04 4.88
CA ALA A 227 11.06 -3.79 4.23
C ALA A 227 11.34 -2.69 5.26
N ASN A 228 10.44 -2.47 6.22
CA ASN A 228 10.62 -1.45 7.25
C ASN A 228 11.77 -1.74 8.21
N THR A 229 12.21 -3.00 8.33
CA THR A 229 13.43 -3.34 9.08
C THR A 229 14.67 -3.00 8.28
N THR A 230 14.62 -3.10 6.96
CA THR A 230 15.79 -2.97 6.09
C THR A 230 16.10 -1.51 5.75
N ILE A 231 15.08 -0.69 5.46
CA ILE A 231 15.25 0.72 5.04
C ILE A 231 16.00 1.55 6.11
N PRO A 232 15.67 1.49 7.42
CA PRO A 232 16.38 2.25 8.46
C PRO A 232 17.86 1.90 8.60
N LYS A 233 18.28 0.68 8.23
CA LYS A 233 19.69 0.28 8.27
C LYS A 233 20.53 1.15 7.32
N PHE A 234 20.01 1.41 6.12
CA PHE A 234 20.63 2.28 5.13
C PHE A 234 20.52 3.77 5.47
N LEU A 235 19.46 4.19 6.17
CA LEU A 235 19.42 5.52 6.80
C LEU A 235 20.57 5.69 7.81
N GLY A 236 20.82 4.69 8.66
CA GLY A 236 21.95 4.73 9.59
C GLY A 236 23.32 4.73 8.91
N ALA A 237 23.48 4.00 7.80
CA ALA A 237 24.67 4.09 6.95
C ALA A 237 24.87 5.53 6.45
N LEU A 238 23.82 6.17 5.93
CA LEU A 238 23.88 7.56 5.49
C LEU A 238 24.18 8.53 6.65
N TYR A 239 23.59 8.32 7.81
CA TYR A 239 23.79 9.14 9.01
C TYR A 239 25.21 9.02 9.56
N ARG A 240 25.89 7.88 9.39
CA ARG A 240 27.32 7.77 9.69
C ARG A 240 28.13 8.78 8.87
N TYR A 241 27.92 8.79 7.56
CA TYR A 241 28.61 9.71 6.65
C TYR A 241 28.33 11.17 7.03
N ILE A 242 27.07 11.50 7.34
CA ILE A 242 26.66 12.84 7.77
C ILE A 242 27.30 13.23 9.12
N ALA A 243 27.18 12.40 10.15
CA ALA A 243 27.58 12.72 11.51
C ALA A 243 29.11 12.84 11.67
N ARG A 244 29.87 12.12 10.85
CA ARG A 244 31.35 12.22 10.79
C ARG A 244 31.85 13.33 9.88
N GLY A 245 30.95 14.12 9.28
CA GLY A 245 31.31 15.31 8.50
C GLY A 245 31.74 15.00 7.06
N TYR A 246 31.09 14.03 6.41
CA TYR A 246 31.23 13.73 4.98
C TYR A 246 32.66 13.34 4.56
N LYS A 247 33.32 12.53 5.39
CA LYS A 247 34.70 12.11 5.15
C LYS A 247 34.77 11.06 4.04
N GLU A 248 35.79 11.14 3.19
CA GLU A 248 36.00 10.19 2.08
C GLU A 248 36.08 8.73 2.54
N GLU A 249 36.61 8.48 3.75
CA GLU A 249 36.69 7.13 4.35
C GLU A 249 35.32 6.51 4.66
N ASP A 250 34.27 7.32 4.84
CA ASP A 250 32.91 6.87 5.10
C ASP A 250 32.03 6.92 3.83
N LYS A 251 32.60 7.27 2.67
CA LYS A 251 31.86 7.42 1.40
C LYS A 251 31.16 6.14 0.95
N PHE A 252 31.74 4.97 1.27
CA PHE A 252 31.10 3.67 1.05
C PHE A 252 29.67 3.62 1.59
N TYR A 253 29.43 4.16 2.80
CA TYR A 253 28.11 4.12 3.42
C TYR A 253 27.09 5.01 2.69
N PHE A 254 27.54 6.17 2.20
CA PHE A 254 26.72 7.03 1.33
C PHE A 254 26.37 6.33 0.01
N GLU A 255 27.35 5.75 -0.67
CA GLU A 255 27.14 5.04 -1.94
C GLU A 255 26.24 3.81 -1.76
N ALA A 256 26.37 3.08 -0.64
CA ALA A 256 25.49 1.96 -0.32
C ALA A 256 24.03 2.41 -0.13
N ALA A 257 23.81 3.53 0.56
CA ALA A 257 22.48 4.11 0.76
C ALA A 257 21.86 4.65 -0.54
N GLU A 258 22.67 5.30 -1.38
CA GLU A 258 22.25 5.73 -2.73
C GLU A 258 21.88 4.53 -3.61
N ARG A 259 22.70 3.47 -3.60
CA ARG A 259 22.43 2.27 -4.39
C ARG A 259 21.20 1.51 -3.89
N PHE A 260 20.99 1.45 -2.58
CA PHE A 260 19.78 0.88 -1.98
C PHE A 260 18.53 1.63 -2.45
N PHE A 261 18.55 2.97 -2.38
CA PHE A 261 17.44 3.79 -2.85
C PHE A 261 17.10 3.50 -4.31
N ASP A 262 18.11 3.49 -5.18
CA ASP A 262 17.91 3.24 -6.61
C ASP A 262 17.32 1.84 -6.88
N ILE A 263 17.75 0.81 -6.15
CA ILE A 263 17.21 -0.55 -6.27
C ILE A 263 15.74 -0.61 -5.83
N VAL A 264 15.41 -0.06 -4.66
CA VAL A 264 14.04 -0.08 -4.14
C VAL A 264 13.09 0.65 -5.08
N VAL A 265 13.43 1.87 -5.48
CA VAL A 265 12.56 2.68 -6.35
C VAL A 265 12.37 2.05 -7.72
N ALA A 266 13.43 1.45 -8.30
CA ALA A 266 13.35 0.89 -9.65
C ALA A 266 12.67 -0.49 -9.73
N ASN A 267 12.72 -1.28 -8.64
CA ASN A 267 12.32 -2.68 -8.70
C ASN A 267 11.18 -3.06 -7.75
N HIS A 268 10.94 -2.28 -6.69
CA HIS A 268 10.07 -2.67 -5.58
C HIS A 268 8.99 -1.63 -5.23
N SER A 269 8.93 -0.50 -5.95
CA SER A 269 7.97 0.58 -5.67
C SER A 269 6.81 0.62 -6.67
N TYR A 270 5.60 0.78 -6.14
CA TYR A 270 4.39 1.10 -6.91
C TYR A 270 4.36 2.58 -7.32
N VAL A 271 3.39 2.98 -8.17
CA VAL A 271 3.25 4.34 -8.69
C VAL A 271 3.12 5.40 -7.59
N THR A 272 2.59 5.03 -6.42
CA THR A 272 2.48 5.91 -5.24
C THR A 272 3.81 6.14 -4.54
N GLY A 273 4.87 5.42 -4.91
CA GLY A 273 6.19 5.39 -4.25
C GLY A 273 6.30 4.37 -3.12
N GLY A 274 5.17 3.86 -2.62
CA GLY A 274 5.12 2.80 -1.61
C GLY A 274 5.68 1.47 -2.13
N ASN A 275 6.14 0.62 -1.23
CA ASN A 275 6.73 -0.69 -1.53
C ASN A 275 6.28 -1.74 -0.52
N SER A 276 6.65 -3.00 -0.78
CA SER A 276 6.34 -4.21 -0.02
C SER A 276 4.92 -4.75 -0.21
N GLU A 277 4.80 -6.06 -0.07
CA GLU A 277 3.56 -6.81 0.14
C GLU A 277 3.67 -7.52 1.49
N TRP A 278 2.65 -7.36 2.34
CA TRP A 278 2.63 -7.92 3.69
C TRP A 278 3.94 -7.64 4.47
N GLU A 279 4.41 -6.39 4.38
CA GLU A 279 5.61 -5.84 5.03
C GLU A 279 6.95 -6.32 4.45
N HIS A 280 6.97 -7.18 3.44
CA HIS A 280 8.19 -7.77 2.87
C HIS A 280 8.43 -7.31 1.43
N PHE A 281 9.70 -7.15 1.07
CA PHE A 281 10.07 -6.99 -0.34
C PHE A 281 9.78 -8.30 -1.09
N GLY A 282 9.09 -8.19 -2.21
CA GLY A 282 8.85 -9.31 -3.12
C GLY A 282 10.02 -9.59 -4.06
N GLU A 283 9.75 -10.39 -5.08
CA GLU A 283 10.72 -10.59 -6.16
C GLU A 283 10.90 -9.30 -6.97
N SER A 284 12.14 -9.03 -7.37
CA SER A 284 12.50 -7.84 -8.13
C SER A 284 11.63 -7.67 -9.37
N ARG A 285 10.92 -6.54 -9.48
CA ARG A 285 10.03 -6.17 -10.60
C ARG A 285 8.79 -7.03 -10.77
N ILE A 286 8.40 -7.79 -9.74
CA ILE A 286 7.11 -8.49 -9.67
C ILE A 286 6.19 -7.69 -8.75
N LEU A 287 5.25 -6.95 -9.33
CA LEU A 287 4.38 -6.03 -8.58
C LEU A 287 2.90 -6.25 -8.88
N ASP A 288 2.53 -6.63 -10.10
CA ASP A 288 1.15 -6.95 -10.48
C ASP A 288 0.68 -8.24 -9.81
N ALA A 289 1.53 -9.27 -9.84
CA ALA A 289 1.26 -10.55 -9.20
C ALA A 289 1.15 -10.45 -7.66
N GLU A 290 1.71 -9.40 -7.07
CA GLU A 290 1.72 -9.15 -5.63
C GLU A 290 0.74 -8.02 -5.21
N ARG A 291 -0.20 -7.61 -6.08
CA ARG A 291 -1.24 -6.66 -5.68
C ARG A 291 -2.23 -7.32 -4.73
N THR A 292 -2.24 -6.88 -3.49
CA THR A 292 -3.13 -7.34 -2.41
C THR A 292 -3.75 -6.16 -1.64
N ASN A 293 -4.39 -6.46 -0.51
CA ASN A 293 -4.85 -5.50 0.48
C ASN A 293 -3.80 -5.12 1.53
N CYS A 294 -2.61 -5.71 1.45
CA CYS A 294 -1.52 -5.52 2.42
C CYS A 294 -0.26 -4.94 1.77
N ASN A 295 -0.40 -4.22 0.66
CA ASN A 295 0.73 -3.52 0.03
C ASN A 295 1.07 -2.21 0.76
N CYS A 296 2.26 -1.69 0.47
CA CYS A 296 2.62 -0.30 0.72
C CYS A 296 2.44 0.09 2.19
N GLU A 297 3.18 -0.56 3.09
CA GLU A 297 3.21 -0.16 4.50
C GLU A 297 3.66 1.31 4.63
N THR A 298 2.95 2.09 5.45
CA THR A 298 3.18 3.53 5.60
C THR A 298 4.57 3.83 6.21
N CYS A 299 5.09 2.99 7.09
CA CYS A 299 6.45 3.16 7.65
C CYS A 299 7.55 3.07 6.59
N ASN A 300 7.42 2.16 5.61
CA ASN A 300 8.38 2.03 4.51
C ASN A 300 8.51 3.35 3.76
N THR A 301 7.35 3.93 3.46
CA THR A 301 7.21 5.21 2.77
C THR A 301 7.85 6.34 3.58
N TYR A 302 7.54 6.43 4.87
CA TYR A 302 8.15 7.41 5.79
C TYR A 302 9.69 7.32 5.78
N ASN A 303 10.26 6.11 5.87
CA ASN A 303 11.70 5.92 5.91
C ASN A 303 12.37 6.15 4.55
N MET A 304 11.72 5.78 3.44
CA MET A 304 12.20 6.12 2.10
C MET A 304 12.21 7.62 1.84
N LEU A 305 11.23 8.37 2.37
CA LEU A 305 11.22 9.83 2.29
C LEU A 305 12.36 10.46 3.10
N LYS A 306 12.62 9.98 4.33
CA LYS A 306 13.81 10.40 5.09
C LYS A 306 15.10 10.17 4.30
N LEU A 307 15.21 9.02 3.65
CA LEU A 307 16.40 8.66 2.87
C LEU A 307 16.56 9.58 1.66
N ALA A 308 15.49 9.75 0.88
CA ALA A 308 15.47 10.65 -0.28
C ALA A 308 15.84 12.08 0.10
N ARG A 309 15.30 12.58 1.22
CA ARG A 309 15.58 13.93 1.72
C ARG A 309 17.07 14.16 2.00
N GLU A 310 17.71 13.24 2.72
CA GLU A 310 19.13 13.39 3.06
C GLU A 310 20.03 13.19 1.83
N LEU A 311 19.69 12.25 0.94
CA LEU A 311 20.37 12.09 -0.35
C LEU A 311 20.25 13.37 -1.20
N PHE A 312 19.07 14.01 -1.24
CA PHE A 312 18.88 15.29 -1.91
C PHE A 312 19.78 16.39 -1.32
N LYS A 313 19.85 16.51 0.01
CA LYS A 313 20.69 17.54 0.66
C LYS A 313 22.18 17.39 0.32
N ILE A 314 22.64 16.14 0.17
CA ILE A 314 24.03 15.84 -0.18
C ILE A 314 24.31 16.07 -1.65
N THR A 315 23.47 15.52 -2.53
CA THR A 315 23.74 15.42 -3.98
C THR A 315 23.18 16.58 -4.81
N LYS A 316 22.08 17.20 -4.34
CA LYS A 316 21.21 18.11 -5.10
C LYS A 316 20.57 17.46 -6.34
N ASP A 317 20.59 16.14 -6.47
CA ASP A 317 20.00 15.46 -7.61
C ASP A 317 18.47 15.52 -7.50
N LYS A 318 17.83 16.10 -8.52
CA LYS A 318 16.38 16.29 -8.57
C LYS A 318 15.60 14.97 -8.44
N LYS A 319 16.17 13.81 -8.80
CA LYS A 319 15.47 12.52 -8.74
C LYS A 319 14.94 12.23 -7.32
N TYR A 320 15.68 12.64 -6.30
CA TYR A 320 15.28 12.47 -4.90
C TYR A 320 14.11 13.40 -4.53
N ALA A 321 14.11 14.63 -5.06
CA ALA A 321 13.01 15.58 -4.87
C ALA A 321 11.75 15.18 -5.66
N ASP A 322 11.91 14.64 -6.87
CA ASP A 322 10.82 14.08 -7.68
C ASP A 322 10.16 12.89 -6.96
N PHE A 323 10.97 11.95 -6.46
CA PHE A 323 10.49 10.83 -5.64
C PHE A 323 9.80 11.34 -4.37
N TYR A 324 10.37 12.35 -3.69
CA TYR A 324 9.78 12.89 -2.47
C TYR A 324 8.39 13.46 -2.73
N GLU A 325 8.21 14.33 -3.73
CA GLU A 325 6.89 14.90 -4.06
C GLU A 325 5.88 13.80 -4.43
N ASN A 326 6.26 12.90 -5.34
CA ASN A 326 5.39 11.81 -5.76
C ASN A 326 4.91 10.98 -4.56
N THR A 327 5.85 10.59 -3.71
CA THR A 327 5.59 9.66 -2.63
C THR A 327 4.87 10.32 -1.47
N PHE A 328 5.24 11.56 -1.14
CA PHE A 328 4.58 12.33 -0.10
C PHE A 328 3.11 12.60 -0.43
N VAL A 329 2.80 13.07 -1.65
CA VAL A 329 1.42 13.38 -2.04
C VAL A 329 0.58 12.11 -2.16
N ASN A 330 1.12 11.03 -2.72
CA ASN A 330 0.30 9.86 -3.10
C ASN A 330 0.24 8.74 -2.07
N ALA A 331 1.21 8.67 -1.15
CA ALA A 331 1.25 7.67 -0.08
C ALA A 331 1.08 8.32 1.31
N ILE A 332 1.88 9.34 1.66
CA ILE A 332 1.77 9.96 3.00
C ILE A 332 0.48 10.76 3.16
N MET A 333 0.19 11.75 2.30
CA MET A 333 -1.04 12.54 2.41
C MET A 333 -2.30 11.68 2.22
N SER A 334 -2.17 10.55 1.53
CA SER A 334 -3.23 9.55 1.35
C SER A 334 -3.51 8.72 2.62
N SER A 335 -2.53 8.65 3.54
CA SER A 335 -2.54 7.75 4.70
C SER A 335 -3.30 8.29 5.91
N GLN A 336 -3.72 9.55 5.94
CA GLN A 336 -4.55 10.09 7.03
C GLN A 336 -5.98 10.29 6.57
N ASN A 337 -6.92 9.92 7.43
CA ASN A 337 -8.31 10.29 7.26
C ASN A 337 -8.46 11.81 7.54
N PRO A 338 -8.82 12.63 6.54
CA PRO A 338 -8.87 14.09 6.72
C PRO A 338 -9.98 14.54 7.68
N GLU A 339 -10.95 13.67 8.01
CA GLU A 339 -12.03 13.98 8.94
C GLU A 339 -11.67 13.64 10.39
N THR A 340 -10.96 12.53 10.62
CA THR A 340 -10.68 12.00 11.97
C THR A 340 -9.24 12.17 12.44
N GLY A 341 -8.27 12.36 11.53
CA GLY A 341 -6.84 12.40 11.84
C GLY A 341 -6.18 11.03 12.00
N MET A 342 -6.94 9.93 11.92
CA MET A 342 -6.40 8.58 12.07
C MET A 342 -5.65 8.12 10.83
N THR A 343 -4.63 7.28 11.01
CA THR A 343 -3.69 6.91 9.93
C THR A 343 -3.81 5.45 9.51
N MET A 344 -3.40 5.17 8.28
CA MET A 344 -3.41 3.83 7.70
C MET A 344 -2.18 3.02 8.10
N TYR A 345 -2.31 1.69 8.01
CA TYR A 345 -1.15 0.79 8.00
C TYR A 345 -0.73 0.49 6.56
N PHE A 346 -1.57 -0.24 5.83
CA PHE A 346 -1.37 -0.64 4.43
C PHE A 346 -2.20 0.21 3.48
N GLN A 347 -1.68 0.39 2.26
CA GLN A 347 -2.38 1.03 1.15
C GLN A 347 -2.57 0.00 0.02
N PRO A 348 -3.75 -0.65 -0.07
CA PRO A 348 -4.06 -1.66 -1.09
C PRO A 348 -3.75 -1.21 -2.53
N MET A 349 -2.94 -1.99 -3.26
CA MET A 349 -2.72 -1.76 -4.70
C MET A 349 -3.65 -2.62 -5.57
N ALA A 350 -4.27 -3.65 -5.00
CA ALA A 350 -5.35 -4.38 -5.64
C ALA A 350 -6.63 -3.53 -5.74
N THR A 351 -7.29 -3.60 -6.89
CA THR A 351 -8.52 -2.84 -7.15
C THR A 351 -9.71 -3.43 -6.39
N GLY A 352 -10.56 -2.55 -5.86
CA GLY A 352 -11.79 -2.92 -5.15
C GLY A 352 -11.67 -2.92 -3.62
N TYR A 353 -10.48 -2.70 -3.05
CA TYR A 353 -10.30 -2.51 -1.60
C TYR A 353 -10.50 -1.05 -1.18
N PHE A 354 -10.42 -0.79 0.12
CA PHE A 354 -10.64 0.53 0.72
C PHE A 354 -9.57 0.83 1.77
N LYS A 355 -9.50 2.09 2.22
CA LYS A 355 -8.56 2.54 3.24
C LYS A 355 -9.07 2.19 4.64
N VAL A 356 -8.24 1.53 5.45
CA VAL A 356 -8.50 1.24 6.86
C VAL A 356 -7.63 2.15 7.71
N TYR A 357 -8.25 2.78 8.71
CA TYR A 357 -7.57 3.73 9.59
C TYR A 357 -7.46 3.18 11.01
N SER A 358 -6.44 3.64 11.72
CA SER A 358 -6.22 3.36 13.13
C SER A 358 -7.39 3.82 14.00
N THR A 359 -7.51 3.25 15.18
CA THR A 359 -8.31 3.82 16.27
C THR A 359 -7.43 4.71 17.15
N PRO A 360 -7.99 5.72 17.84
CA PRO A 360 -7.17 6.67 18.62
C PRO A 360 -6.39 6.04 19.77
N PHE A 361 -6.91 4.98 20.41
CA PHE A 361 -6.34 4.48 21.67
C PHE A 361 -6.21 2.95 21.75
N ASP A 362 -6.42 2.23 20.66
CA ASP A 362 -6.26 0.78 20.62
C ASP A 362 -5.31 0.31 19.51
N SER A 363 -5.06 1.14 18.50
CA SER A 363 -4.19 0.82 17.35
C SER A 363 -2.77 1.36 17.55
N PHE A 364 -1.99 0.77 18.46
CA PHE A 364 -0.59 1.13 18.70
C PHE A 364 0.40 0.46 17.72
N TRP A 365 0.10 0.53 16.43
CA TRP A 365 0.95 -0.04 15.39
C TRP A 365 2.20 0.81 15.13
N CYS A 366 3.20 0.27 14.44
CA CYS A 366 4.34 1.05 13.92
C CYS A 366 3.86 2.22 13.05
N CYS A 367 2.87 1.99 12.16
CA CYS A 367 2.30 3.00 11.28
C CYS A 367 1.47 4.08 12.01
N THR A 368 0.98 3.80 13.21
CA THR A 368 0.42 4.85 14.07
C THR A 368 1.53 5.75 14.60
N GLY A 369 2.67 5.16 14.98
CA GLY A 369 3.87 5.87 15.40
C GLY A 369 4.41 6.82 14.32
N THR A 370 4.73 6.28 13.14
CA THR A 370 5.19 7.09 12.00
C THR A 370 4.10 8.02 11.48
N GLY A 371 2.83 7.62 11.55
CA GLY A 371 1.67 8.46 11.25
C GLY A 371 1.68 9.76 12.04
N MET A 372 1.85 9.69 13.37
CA MET A 372 1.95 10.87 14.21
C MET A 372 3.07 11.82 13.76
N GLU A 373 4.23 11.27 13.40
CA GLU A 373 5.37 12.08 12.94
C GLU A 373 5.21 12.66 11.54
N ASN A 374 4.48 12.00 10.64
CA ASN A 374 4.30 12.47 9.26
C ASN A 374 3.59 13.83 9.24
N PHE A 375 2.49 13.95 9.98
CA PHE A 375 1.60 15.11 9.87
C PHE A 375 2.00 16.29 10.74
N THR A 376 3.01 16.13 11.60
CA THR A 376 3.64 17.21 12.37
C THR A 376 4.81 17.89 11.64
N LYS A 377 5.10 17.47 10.40
CA LYS A 377 6.25 18.00 9.63
C LYS A 377 6.01 18.10 8.12
N CYS A 378 4.76 18.24 7.67
CA CYS A 378 4.41 18.34 6.25
C CYS A 378 5.16 19.45 5.46
N ASN A 379 5.78 20.41 6.15
CA ASN A 379 6.52 21.53 5.60
C ASN A 379 8.03 21.32 5.46
N ASP A 380 8.59 20.22 6.00
CA ASP A 380 10.04 20.05 6.26
C ASP A 380 10.93 19.87 5.01
N SER A 381 10.29 19.71 3.84
CA SER A 381 10.93 19.40 2.56
C SER A 381 10.33 20.19 1.40
N VAL A 382 9.61 21.28 1.69
CA VAL A 382 9.13 22.22 0.66
C VAL A 382 10.31 23.05 0.11
N TYR A 383 11.17 23.52 1.02
CA TYR A 383 12.32 24.34 0.70
C TYR A 383 13.62 23.82 1.33
N PHE A 384 14.73 24.03 0.63
CA PHE A 384 16.09 23.88 1.15
C PHE A 384 16.90 25.13 0.76
N TYR A 385 18.11 25.29 1.29
CA TYR A 385 18.96 26.42 0.89
C TYR A 385 20.45 26.08 0.92
N ASP A 386 21.23 26.83 0.17
CA ASP A 386 22.68 26.96 0.36
C ASP A 386 23.05 28.43 0.56
N GLU A 387 24.33 28.77 0.40
CA GLU A 387 24.83 30.14 0.58
C GLU A 387 24.25 31.14 -0.44
N GLU A 388 23.77 30.68 -1.60
CA GLU A 388 23.35 31.55 -2.70
C GLU A 388 21.86 31.44 -3.01
N TYR A 389 21.26 30.25 -2.89
CA TYR A 389 19.90 29.97 -3.37
C TYR A 389 18.98 29.32 -2.34
N ILE A 390 17.70 29.64 -2.47
CA ILE A 390 16.59 28.88 -1.90
C ILE A 390 16.10 27.90 -2.96
N TYR A 391 16.23 26.61 -2.68
CA TYR A 391 15.76 25.52 -3.52
C TYR A 391 14.30 25.26 -3.19
N VAL A 392 13.44 25.36 -4.20
CA VAL A 392 12.00 25.05 -4.09
C VAL A 392 11.76 23.66 -4.66
N ASN A 393 11.35 22.74 -3.80
CA ASN A 393 11.16 21.34 -4.16
C ASN A 393 9.69 20.92 -4.30
N GLN A 394 8.74 21.60 -3.65
CA GLN A 394 7.32 21.22 -3.73
C GLN A 394 6.44 22.40 -4.11
N PHE A 395 5.33 22.13 -4.80
CA PHE A 395 4.40 23.17 -5.29
C PHE A 395 3.18 23.33 -4.39
N ILE A 396 3.43 23.55 -3.09
CA ILE A 396 2.41 23.77 -2.07
C ILE A 396 2.37 25.28 -1.77
N SER A 397 1.19 25.87 -1.65
CA SER A 397 1.09 27.27 -1.23
C SER A 397 1.66 27.44 0.17
N SER A 398 2.63 28.33 0.36
CA SER A 398 3.37 28.48 1.61
C SER A 398 4.15 29.79 1.70
N THR A 399 4.59 30.15 2.89
CA THR A 399 5.50 31.27 3.14
C THR A 399 6.79 30.74 3.74
N VAL A 400 7.94 31.12 3.19
CA VAL A 400 9.26 30.84 3.76
C VAL A 400 9.92 32.12 4.26
N GLN A 401 10.39 32.09 5.49
CA GLN A 401 11.16 33.15 6.11
C GLN A 401 12.63 32.75 6.24
N THR A 402 13.49 33.52 5.59
CA THR A 402 14.94 33.40 5.73
C THR A 402 15.50 34.54 6.59
N VAL A 403 16.82 34.58 6.79
CA VAL A 403 17.47 35.73 7.43
C VAL A 403 17.39 37.00 6.56
N ASN A 404 17.32 36.83 5.23
CA ASN A 404 17.47 37.93 4.27
C ASN A 404 16.18 38.28 3.50
N ALA A 405 15.16 37.42 3.55
CA ALA A 405 13.95 37.57 2.76
C ALA A 405 12.75 36.81 3.31
N VAL A 406 11.56 37.28 2.96
CA VAL A 406 10.28 36.58 3.10
C VAL A 406 9.70 36.35 1.72
N ILE A 407 9.41 35.09 1.38
CA ILE A 407 8.86 34.70 0.07
C ILE A 407 7.53 33.99 0.28
N GLU A 408 6.52 34.44 -0.45
CA GLU A 408 5.23 33.78 -0.51
C GLU A 408 5.11 33.00 -1.81
N GLN A 409 4.82 31.72 -1.70
CA GLN A 409 4.46 30.84 -2.79
C GLN A 409 2.94 30.68 -2.85
N THR A 410 2.35 30.93 -4.02
CA THR A 410 0.97 30.58 -4.34
C THR A 410 0.98 29.57 -5.48
N SER A 411 0.47 28.38 -5.25
CA SER A 411 0.42 27.31 -6.24
C SER A 411 -1.02 26.93 -6.57
N SER A 412 -1.29 26.77 -7.87
CA SER A 412 -2.56 26.23 -8.36
C SER A 412 -2.48 24.73 -8.68
N ILE A 413 -1.28 24.15 -8.71
CA ILE A 413 -1.03 22.75 -9.08
C ILE A 413 -1.61 21.82 -8.00
N PRO A 414 -2.31 20.73 -8.36
CA PRO A 414 -2.58 20.22 -9.72
C PRO A 414 -3.89 20.72 -10.36
N LYS A 415 -4.66 21.61 -9.73
CA LYS A 415 -5.92 22.11 -10.33
C LYS A 415 -5.66 22.98 -11.55
N GLY A 416 -4.75 23.95 -11.39
CA GLY A 416 -4.12 24.72 -12.46
C GLY A 416 -2.72 24.18 -12.78
N ASP A 417 -1.92 25.03 -13.41
CA ASP A 417 -0.66 24.64 -14.04
C ASP A 417 0.53 25.52 -13.64
N SER A 418 0.34 26.39 -12.64
CA SER A 418 1.31 27.41 -12.28
C SER A 418 1.54 27.56 -10.78
N THR A 419 2.76 28.01 -10.48
CA THR A 419 3.19 28.43 -9.13
C THR A 419 3.87 29.79 -9.24
N THR A 420 3.52 30.70 -8.33
CA THR A 420 4.04 32.06 -8.26
C THR A 420 4.79 32.27 -6.95
N PHE A 421 5.94 32.92 -7.00
CA PHE A 421 6.77 33.30 -5.87
C PHE A 421 6.85 34.82 -5.81
N ALA A 422 6.31 35.42 -4.76
CA ALA A 422 6.38 36.85 -4.51
C ALA A 422 7.37 37.12 -3.37
N VAL A 423 8.38 37.97 -3.61
CA VAL A 423 9.29 38.42 -2.56
C VAL A 423 8.61 39.55 -1.79
N LYS A 424 8.19 39.27 -0.55
CA LYS A 424 7.50 40.26 0.30
C LYS A 424 8.48 41.20 0.97
N GLU A 425 9.64 40.70 1.36
CA GLU A 425 10.68 41.46 2.04
C GLU A 425 12.05 40.98 1.59
N GLY A 426 13.02 41.92 1.52
CA GLY A 426 14.43 41.60 1.35
C GLY A 426 14.84 41.22 -0.08
N ASN A 427 15.85 40.35 -0.21
CA ASN A 427 16.36 39.89 -1.50
C ASN A 427 16.54 38.37 -1.51
N ALA A 428 16.23 37.73 -2.64
CA ALA A 428 16.29 36.29 -2.79
C ALA A 428 16.85 35.87 -4.16
N ASN A 429 17.48 34.70 -4.18
CA ASN A 429 17.68 33.92 -5.39
C ASN A 429 16.96 32.58 -5.23
N LEU A 430 16.26 32.14 -6.27
CA LEU A 430 15.50 30.90 -6.26
C LEU A 430 16.13 29.88 -7.20
N ALA A 431 16.10 28.61 -6.79
CA ALA A 431 16.29 27.45 -7.66
C ALA A 431 15.00 26.64 -7.60
N VAL A 432 14.13 26.78 -8.60
CA VAL A 432 12.81 26.14 -8.61
C VAL A 432 12.88 24.83 -9.41
N ARG A 433 12.48 23.71 -8.81
CA ARG A 433 12.54 22.39 -9.46
C ARG A 433 11.72 22.36 -10.75
N ILE A 434 12.25 21.69 -11.78
CA ILE A 434 11.52 21.26 -12.98
C ILE A 434 11.23 19.75 -12.82
N PRO A 435 9.98 19.38 -12.48
CA PRO A 435 9.62 17.99 -12.19
C PRO A 435 9.72 17.07 -13.39
N ASP A 436 9.96 15.79 -13.13
CA ASP A 436 9.93 14.73 -14.14
C ASP A 436 8.58 14.59 -14.87
N TRP A 437 7.47 14.90 -14.21
CA TRP A 437 6.12 14.86 -14.79
C TRP A 437 5.82 16.00 -15.77
N THR A 438 6.70 17.02 -15.86
CA THR A 438 6.47 18.16 -16.75
C THR A 438 6.63 17.76 -18.21
N LYS A 439 5.60 17.98 -19.02
CA LYS A 439 5.65 17.73 -20.47
C LYS A 439 6.24 18.94 -21.21
N GLY A 440 7.31 18.74 -21.96
CA GLY A 440 7.88 19.80 -22.78
C GLY A 440 8.50 20.94 -21.95
N ARG A 441 8.32 22.19 -22.39
CA ARG A 441 9.05 23.35 -21.85
C ARG A 441 8.25 24.09 -20.78
N VAL A 442 8.91 24.38 -19.65
CA VAL A 442 8.41 25.31 -18.63
C VAL A 442 8.47 26.74 -19.16
N LYS A 443 7.43 27.52 -18.91
CA LYS A 443 7.42 28.97 -19.15
C LYS A 443 7.67 29.68 -17.84
N VAL A 444 8.51 30.71 -17.88
CA VAL A 444 8.81 31.53 -16.71
C VAL A 444 8.47 32.98 -17.02
N SER A 445 7.71 33.61 -16.15
CA SER A 445 7.44 35.04 -16.17
C SER A 445 8.09 35.66 -14.94
N VAL A 446 8.99 36.60 -15.14
CA VAL A 446 9.65 37.37 -14.08
C VAL A 446 9.15 38.80 -14.15
N VAL A 447 8.62 39.31 -13.05
CA VAL A 447 8.21 40.70 -12.89
C VAL A 447 9.23 41.40 -12.01
N LYS A 448 10.02 42.31 -12.59
CA LYS A 448 11.04 43.12 -11.90
C LYS A 448 10.73 44.60 -12.05
N GLU A 449 10.55 45.32 -10.94
CA GLU A 449 10.28 46.77 -10.94
C GLU A 449 9.11 47.18 -11.88
N GLY A 450 8.10 46.31 -12.02
CA GLY A 450 6.93 46.50 -12.91
C GLY A 450 7.13 46.11 -14.37
N ASN A 451 8.31 45.66 -14.77
CA ASN A 451 8.59 45.11 -16.10
C ASN A 451 8.39 43.60 -16.12
N ILE A 452 7.69 43.09 -17.12
CA ILE A 452 7.44 41.66 -17.30
C ILE A 452 8.40 41.12 -18.36
N GLU A 453 9.22 40.16 -17.97
CA GLU A 453 10.09 39.40 -18.85
C GLU A 453 9.63 37.94 -18.88
N VAL A 454 9.45 37.37 -20.07
CA VAL A 454 9.02 35.99 -20.25
C VAL A 454 10.14 35.20 -20.90
N TYR A 455 10.53 34.11 -20.26
CA TYR A 455 11.60 33.22 -20.65
C TYR A 455 11.04 31.83 -20.97
N GLY A 456 11.49 31.22 -22.07
CA GLY A 456 11.45 29.78 -22.23
C GLY A 456 12.65 29.12 -21.53
N ALA A 457 12.58 27.82 -21.26
CA ALA A 457 13.67 27.06 -20.62
C ALA A 457 15.04 27.16 -21.35
N ASP A 458 15.05 27.48 -22.64
CA ASP A 458 16.26 27.61 -23.48
C ASP A 458 16.77 29.08 -23.60
N ASP A 459 15.99 30.06 -23.15
CA ASP A 459 16.29 31.50 -23.25
C ASP A 459 17.14 31.96 -22.05
N ALA A 460 18.25 31.25 -21.82
CA ALA A 460 19.10 31.49 -20.66
C ALA A 460 19.72 32.90 -20.69
N THR A 461 19.52 33.65 -19.62
CA THR A 461 20.26 34.87 -19.30
C THR A 461 21.18 34.62 -18.10
N ASP A 462 22.02 35.60 -17.76
CA ASP A 462 22.85 35.52 -16.55
C ASP A 462 22.00 35.43 -15.26
N ASP A 463 20.76 35.94 -15.31
CA ASP A 463 19.85 36.02 -14.17
C ASP A 463 18.79 34.91 -14.15
N VAL A 464 18.45 34.31 -15.30
CA VAL A 464 17.43 33.27 -15.44
C VAL A 464 17.95 32.14 -16.33
N TYR A 465 18.20 30.95 -15.76
CA TYR A 465 18.74 29.82 -16.52
C TYR A 465 18.37 28.47 -15.91
N VAL A 466 18.38 27.41 -16.73
CA VAL A 466 18.17 26.03 -16.27
C VAL A 466 19.49 25.32 -16.05
N LYS A 467 19.62 24.63 -14.92
CA LYS A 467 20.76 23.74 -14.63
C LYS A 467 20.33 22.60 -13.71
N ASP A 468 20.80 21.39 -13.98
CA ASP A 468 20.59 20.20 -13.13
C ASP A 468 19.11 19.96 -12.75
N GLY A 469 18.17 20.31 -13.65
CA GLY A 469 16.73 20.16 -13.43
C GLY A 469 16.08 21.25 -12.57
N TYR A 470 16.75 22.37 -12.35
CA TYR A 470 16.23 23.54 -11.63
C TYR A 470 16.28 24.79 -12.52
N MET A 471 15.25 25.61 -12.42
CA MET A 471 15.21 26.98 -12.94
C MET A 471 15.79 27.93 -11.89
N TYR A 472 16.95 28.50 -12.17
CA TYR A 472 17.60 29.49 -11.32
C TYR A 472 17.13 30.89 -11.70
N VAL A 473 16.73 31.67 -10.70
CA VAL A 473 16.33 33.07 -10.84
C VAL A 473 17.07 33.91 -9.82
N LYS A 474 17.88 34.88 -10.29
CA LYS A 474 18.75 35.73 -9.45
C LYS A 474 18.22 37.15 -9.28
N GLY A 475 18.63 37.75 -8.16
CA GLY A 475 18.52 39.17 -7.91
C GLY A 475 17.08 39.64 -7.72
N LEU A 476 16.22 38.80 -7.14
CA LEU A 476 14.86 39.19 -6.80
C LEU A 476 14.89 40.10 -5.56
N LYS A 477 14.14 41.18 -5.61
CA LYS A 477 13.96 42.17 -4.54
C LYS A 477 12.52 42.16 -4.06
N ALA A 478 12.24 42.85 -2.96
CA ALA A 478 10.87 43.10 -2.52
C ALA A 478 10.00 43.64 -3.67
N ASP A 479 8.77 43.13 -3.73
CA ASP A 479 7.76 43.36 -4.78
C ASP A 479 8.03 42.69 -6.15
N ASP A 480 9.15 41.99 -6.32
CA ASP A 480 9.38 41.15 -7.51
C ASP A 480 8.58 39.84 -7.42
N GLU A 481 8.14 39.34 -8.59
CA GLU A 481 7.39 38.09 -8.71
C GLU A 481 7.99 37.17 -9.77
N VAL A 482 7.98 35.86 -9.51
CA VAL A 482 8.36 34.82 -10.46
C VAL A 482 7.24 33.82 -10.59
N THR A 483 6.70 33.63 -11.79
CA THR A 483 5.68 32.62 -12.08
C THR A 483 6.24 31.56 -13.01
N LEU A 484 6.13 30.29 -12.62
CA LEU A 484 6.45 29.15 -13.46
C LEU A 484 5.15 28.47 -13.88
N THR A 485 5.00 28.19 -15.17
CA THR A 485 3.88 27.45 -15.77
C THR A 485 4.38 26.16 -16.39
N TYR A 486 3.81 25.04 -15.95
CA TYR A 486 4.17 23.68 -16.35
C TYR A 486 3.09 23.12 -17.29
N ALA A 487 3.47 22.28 -18.26
CA ALA A 487 2.45 21.53 -18.99
C ALA A 487 2.17 20.21 -18.25
N LEU A 488 0.98 20.10 -17.66
CA LEU A 488 0.48 18.88 -17.04
C LEU A 488 -0.22 18.02 -18.09
N SER A 489 0.05 16.72 -18.09
CA SER A 489 -0.62 15.73 -18.93
C SER A 489 -0.96 14.48 -18.12
N ILE A 490 -1.95 13.71 -18.59
CA ILE A 490 -2.16 12.36 -18.09
C ILE A 490 -1.13 11.42 -18.70
N VAL A 491 -0.51 10.61 -17.85
CA VAL A 491 0.46 9.58 -18.25
C VAL A 491 0.06 8.26 -17.61
N ALA A 492 0.11 7.19 -18.40
CA ALA A 492 -0.07 5.82 -17.93
C ALA A 492 1.25 5.24 -17.43
N TYR A 493 1.21 4.57 -16.29
CA TYR A 493 2.35 3.93 -15.62
C TYR A 493 2.07 2.43 -15.54
N PRO A 494 2.62 1.63 -16.47
CA PRO A 494 2.48 0.17 -16.44
C PRO A 494 3.34 -0.46 -15.34
N LEU A 495 2.92 -1.62 -14.85
CA LEU A 495 3.76 -2.48 -14.01
C LEU A 495 4.76 -3.28 -14.87
N HIS A 496 5.89 -3.65 -14.26
CA HIS A 496 6.99 -4.29 -14.99
C HIS A 496 6.66 -5.72 -15.44
N ASP A 497 5.99 -6.48 -14.59
CA ASP A 497 5.54 -7.86 -14.83
C ASP A 497 4.25 -7.94 -15.65
N ASN A 498 3.49 -6.85 -15.71
CA ASN A 498 2.31 -6.75 -16.57
C ASN A 498 2.17 -5.35 -17.19
N LYS A 499 2.60 -5.20 -18.44
CA LYS A 499 2.53 -3.93 -19.17
C LYS A 499 1.12 -3.43 -19.44
N HIS A 500 0.10 -4.27 -19.27
CA HIS A 500 -1.32 -3.92 -19.45
C HIS A 500 -2.02 -3.61 -18.12
N ALA A 501 -1.37 -3.83 -16.97
CA ALA A 501 -1.81 -3.31 -15.68
C ALA A 501 -1.28 -1.88 -15.50
N ILE A 502 -2.14 -0.88 -15.70
CA ILE A 502 -1.73 0.54 -15.67
C ILE A 502 -2.36 1.29 -14.50
N ALA A 503 -1.59 2.22 -13.94
CA ALA A 503 -2.11 3.35 -13.18
C ALA A 503 -1.98 4.64 -13.98
N MET A 504 -2.70 5.69 -13.59
CA MET A 504 -2.60 7.01 -14.23
C MET A 504 -2.13 8.06 -13.24
N LYS A 505 -1.28 8.99 -13.70
CA LYS A 505 -0.97 10.24 -12.99
C LYS A 505 -1.34 11.46 -13.81
N TYR A 506 -1.71 12.54 -13.14
CA TYR A 506 -1.84 13.88 -13.71
C TYR A 506 -0.91 14.84 -12.95
N GLY A 507 0.20 15.24 -13.57
CA GLY A 507 1.27 15.94 -12.84
C GLY A 507 1.76 15.12 -11.64
N PRO A 508 1.80 15.68 -10.41
CA PRO A 508 2.33 14.98 -9.24
C PRO A 508 1.34 13.96 -8.63
N VAL A 509 0.07 13.95 -9.03
CA VAL A 509 -0.97 13.13 -8.37
C VAL A 509 -1.26 11.83 -9.13
N VAL A 510 -1.26 10.72 -8.40
CA VAL A 510 -1.84 9.43 -8.80
C VAL A 510 -3.35 9.54 -8.78
N LEU A 511 -4.00 9.02 -9.80
CA LEU A 511 -5.45 8.97 -9.91
C LEU A 511 -5.99 7.60 -9.49
N SER A 512 -7.15 7.59 -8.85
CA SER A 512 -7.91 6.36 -8.57
C SER A 512 -9.39 6.57 -8.84
N ALA A 513 -10.09 5.52 -9.28
CA ALA A 513 -11.53 5.55 -9.45
C ALA A 513 -12.25 5.05 -8.19
N GLY A 514 -13.31 5.75 -7.78
CA GLY A 514 -14.18 5.32 -6.67
C GLY A 514 -15.14 4.22 -7.08
N LEU A 515 -15.29 3.19 -6.23
CA LEU A 515 -16.04 1.96 -6.53
C LEU A 515 -17.18 1.72 -5.52
N GLY A 516 -17.65 2.78 -4.86
CA GLY A 516 -18.74 2.71 -3.88
C GLY A 516 -18.33 2.17 -2.52
N SER A 517 -19.29 2.14 -1.58
CA SER A 517 -19.06 1.83 -0.17
C SER A 517 -19.71 0.52 0.30
N GLU A 518 -20.05 -0.36 -0.63
CA GLU A 518 -20.76 -1.60 -0.35
C GLU A 518 -19.86 -2.58 0.41
N SER A 519 -20.41 -3.18 1.48
CA SER A 519 -19.78 -4.24 2.28
C SER A 519 -18.34 -3.94 2.70
N MET A 520 -18.02 -2.69 3.08
CA MET A 520 -16.70 -2.28 3.56
C MET A 520 -16.46 -2.80 4.99
N GLU A 521 -16.09 -4.07 5.08
CA GLU A 521 -15.81 -4.76 6.34
C GLU A 521 -14.31 -4.91 6.58
N GLU A 522 -13.91 -4.81 7.84
CA GLU A 522 -12.52 -4.89 8.27
C GLU A 522 -12.21 -6.29 8.84
N SER A 523 -10.95 -6.72 8.75
CA SER A 523 -10.43 -7.93 9.37
C SER A 523 -9.06 -7.66 10.00
N LYS A 524 -8.42 -8.68 10.57
CA LYS A 524 -7.12 -8.60 11.23
C LYS A 524 -6.11 -9.53 10.57
N THR A 525 -4.84 -9.12 10.55
CA THR A 525 -3.71 -9.95 10.11
C THR A 525 -2.48 -9.72 10.98
N GLY A 526 -1.51 -10.64 10.87
CA GLY A 526 -0.24 -10.58 11.59
C GLY A 526 -0.43 -10.37 13.09
N VAL A 527 0.26 -9.38 13.63
CA VAL A 527 0.18 -8.93 15.02
C VAL A 527 -1.01 -7.98 15.24
N ASP A 528 -2.22 -8.38 14.88
CA ASP A 528 -3.47 -7.61 15.09
C ASP A 528 -3.53 -6.25 14.34
N VAL A 529 -2.99 -6.22 13.13
CA VAL A 529 -3.12 -5.09 12.20
C VAL A 529 -4.47 -5.19 11.48
N THR A 530 -5.22 -4.09 11.43
CA THR A 530 -6.51 -4.05 10.74
C THR A 530 -6.33 -3.88 9.23
N ILE A 531 -7.07 -4.66 8.43
CA ILE A 531 -7.01 -4.70 6.97
C ILE A 531 -8.40 -4.68 6.32
N ALA A 532 -8.48 -4.21 5.09
CA ALA A 532 -9.72 -4.19 4.31
C ALA A 532 -10.05 -5.58 3.75
N THR A 533 -11.33 -5.97 3.71
CA THR A 533 -11.78 -7.19 3.01
C THR A 533 -12.39 -6.89 1.63
N ARG A 534 -12.45 -7.91 0.77
CA ARG A 534 -13.15 -7.87 -0.54
C ARG A 534 -14.23 -8.94 -0.57
N ASN A 535 -15.33 -8.65 0.13
CA ASN A 535 -16.47 -9.57 0.27
C ASN A 535 -17.49 -9.45 -0.89
N ILE A 536 -17.16 -8.70 -1.94
CA ILE A 536 -18.01 -8.50 -3.13
C ILE A 536 -17.18 -8.63 -4.41
N SER A 537 -17.83 -9.10 -5.49
CA SER A 537 -17.20 -9.11 -6.81
C SER A 537 -16.94 -7.68 -7.24
N MET A 538 -15.73 -7.40 -7.67
CA MET A 538 -15.36 -6.09 -8.24
C MET A 538 -14.64 -6.34 -9.53
N LYS A 539 -15.05 -5.63 -10.58
CA LYS A 539 -14.33 -5.61 -11.84
C LYS A 539 -13.02 -4.84 -11.66
N ASP A 540 -11.89 -5.44 -12.01
CA ASP A 540 -10.56 -4.85 -11.93
C ASP A 540 -9.84 -4.77 -13.29
N PHE A 541 -10.58 -5.02 -14.37
CA PHE A 541 -10.16 -4.83 -15.74
C PHE A 541 -11.03 -3.80 -16.47
N ILE A 542 -10.51 -3.27 -17.57
CA ILE A 542 -11.20 -2.33 -18.46
C ILE A 542 -11.06 -2.85 -19.88
N THR A 543 -12.20 -3.03 -20.56
CA THR A 543 -12.21 -3.55 -21.92
C THR A 543 -12.11 -2.41 -22.92
N ILE A 544 -11.22 -2.57 -23.91
CA ILE A 544 -11.07 -1.72 -25.07
C ILE A 544 -11.81 -2.37 -26.25
N PRO A 545 -12.99 -1.84 -26.66
CA PRO A 545 -13.81 -2.43 -27.72
C PRO A 545 -13.20 -2.33 -29.12
N GLU A 546 -12.44 -1.26 -29.38
CA GLU A 546 -11.86 -0.93 -30.68
C GLU A 546 -10.36 -0.61 -30.56
N GLY A 547 -9.55 -1.11 -31.50
CA GLY A 547 -8.09 -0.93 -31.50
C GLY A 547 -7.36 -1.88 -30.55
N THR A 548 -6.07 -1.63 -30.34
CA THR A 548 -5.24 -2.43 -29.42
C THR A 548 -5.06 -1.74 -28.07
N VAL A 549 -4.82 -2.53 -27.01
CA VAL A 549 -4.47 -1.99 -25.69
C VAL A 549 -3.20 -1.14 -25.75
N ASP A 550 -2.19 -1.56 -26.49
CA ASP A 550 -0.94 -0.81 -26.62
C ASP A 550 -1.18 0.58 -27.25
N GLU A 551 -1.95 0.67 -28.34
CA GLU A 551 -2.33 1.95 -28.95
C GLU A 551 -3.19 2.81 -28.01
N TYR A 552 -4.08 2.21 -27.23
CA TYR A 552 -4.91 2.92 -26.26
C TYR A 552 -4.05 3.57 -25.16
N ILE A 553 -3.08 2.82 -24.62
CA ILE A 553 -2.15 3.28 -23.58
C ILE A 553 -1.21 4.36 -24.13
N GLU A 554 -0.63 4.17 -25.32
CA GLU A 554 0.24 5.17 -25.97
C GLU A 554 -0.48 6.50 -26.19
N ASN A 555 -1.80 6.45 -26.42
CA ASN A 555 -2.65 7.63 -26.62
C ASN A 555 -3.52 7.97 -25.40
N ILE A 556 -3.13 7.57 -24.18
CA ILE A 556 -3.96 7.72 -22.98
C ILE A 556 -4.47 9.15 -22.75
N GLU A 557 -3.64 10.16 -23.02
CA GLU A 557 -4.01 11.57 -22.89
C GLU A 557 -5.17 11.96 -23.83
N ALA A 558 -5.21 11.38 -25.03
CA ALA A 558 -6.34 11.57 -25.93
C ALA A 558 -7.57 10.76 -25.48
N ASN A 559 -7.37 9.67 -24.74
CA ASN A 559 -8.41 8.72 -24.33
C ASN A 559 -9.05 9.02 -22.97
N VAL A 560 -8.73 10.15 -22.37
CA VAL A 560 -9.31 10.66 -21.13
C VAL A 560 -10.00 12.00 -21.38
N VAL A 561 -11.06 12.26 -20.63
CA VAL A 561 -11.80 13.53 -20.63
C VAL A 561 -11.70 14.12 -19.24
N ARG A 562 -11.35 15.41 -19.14
CA ARG A 562 -11.45 16.16 -17.88
C ARG A 562 -12.90 16.61 -17.69
N ASN A 563 -13.54 16.15 -16.62
CA ASN A 563 -14.98 16.30 -16.42
C ASN A 563 -15.38 17.66 -15.83
N SER A 564 -14.46 18.33 -15.14
CA SER A 564 -14.71 19.62 -14.48
C SER A 564 -13.43 20.45 -14.30
N ASP A 565 -13.55 21.63 -13.68
CA ASP A 565 -12.39 22.44 -13.27
C ASP A 565 -11.59 21.78 -12.13
N GLU A 566 -12.17 20.82 -11.41
CA GLU A 566 -11.44 19.97 -10.47
C GLU A 566 -10.57 18.95 -11.22
N VAL A 567 -9.68 18.28 -10.49
CA VAL A 567 -8.87 17.19 -11.05
C VAL A 567 -9.72 15.92 -11.09
N GLU A 568 -10.57 15.83 -12.10
CA GLU A 568 -11.52 14.73 -12.29
C GLU A 568 -11.53 14.29 -13.75
N PHE A 569 -11.36 13.00 -13.99
CA PHE A 569 -11.27 12.44 -15.34
C PHE A 569 -12.14 11.20 -15.53
N SER A 570 -12.62 11.00 -16.75
CA SER A 570 -13.24 9.74 -17.20
C SER A 570 -12.54 9.21 -18.44
N LEU A 571 -12.57 7.89 -18.60
CA LEU A 571 -12.09 7.24 -19.81
C LEU A 571 -13.11 7.41 -20.94
N LYS A 572 -12.64 7.30 -22.18
CA LYS A 572 -13.50 7.24 -23.36
C LYS A 572 -13.21 5.99 -24.17
N GLY A 573 -14.23 5.47 -24.85
CA GLY A 573 -14.05 4.35 -25.77
C GLY A 573 -13.71 3.05 -25.04
N THR A 574 -14.26 2.88 -23.84
CA THR A 574 -14.13 1.68 -23.02
C THR A 574 -15.50 1.19 -22.57
N ASP A 575 -15.56 0.00 -22.00
CA ASP A 575 -16.76 -0.51 -21.32
C ASP A 575 -16.98 0.09 -19.91
N SER A 576 -16.13 1.04 -19.50
CA SER A 576 -16.05 1.60 -18.15
C SER A 576 -15.94 3.13 -18.17
N ASP A 577 -16.49 3.78 -19.21
CA ASP A 577 -16.49 5.25 -19.40
C ASP A 577 -17.22 6.01 -18.27
N ASN A 578 -18.02 5.30 -17.47
CA ASN A 578 -18.70 5.82 -16.28
C ASN A 578 -17.78 5.94 -15.05
N LEU A 579 -16.58 5.35 -15.07
CA LEU A 579 -15.62 5.50 -13.97
C LEU A 579 -15.09 6.93 -13.92
N VAL A 580 -14.98 7.45 -12.70
CA VAL A 580 -14.49 8.79 -12.41
C VAL A 580 -13.21 8.69 -11.59
N PHE A 581 -12.11 9.15 -12.18
CA PHE A 581 -10.76 9.12 -11.63
C PHE A 581 -10.42 10.47 -11.00
N THR A 582 -10.04 10.45 -9.72
CA THR A 582 -9.66 11.64 -8.94
C THR A 582 -8.33 11.40 -8.22
N PRO A 583 -7.62 12.47 -7.77
CA PRO A 583 -6.41 12.32 -6.98
C PRO A 583 -6.59 11.38 -5.79
N HIS A 584 -5.75 10.35 -5.74
CA HIS A 584 -5.91 9.22 -4.83
C HIS A 584 -5.88 9.63 -3.35
N PHE A 585 -5.10 10.65 -2.99
CA PHE A 585 -5.04 11.13 -1.62
C PHE A 585 -6.39 11.71 -1.14
N MET A 586 -7.26 12.17 -2.05
CA MET A 586 -8.60 12.65 -1.71
C MET A 586 -9.61 11.52 -1.50
N GLN A 587 -9.33 10.30 -1.96
CA GLN A 587 -10.21 9.14 -1.82
C GLN A 587 -10.11 8.56 -0.41
N HIS A 588 -11.15 8.67 0.42
CA HIS A 588 -11.11 8.19 1.82
C HIS A 588 -12.40 7.56 2.36
N LYS A 589 -13.49 7.52 1.56
CA LYS A 589 -14.83 7.08 2.01
C LYS A 589 -15.37 5.84 1.32
N GLN A 590 -14.69 5.36 0.28
CA GLN A 590 -15.19 4.31 -0.60
C GLN A 590 -14.05 3.39 -1.02
N ARG A 591 -14.43 2.23 -1.58
CA ARG A 591 -13.52 1.35 -2.33
C ARG A 591 -12.91 2.09 -3.51
N TYR A 592 -11.74 1.67 -3.95
CA TYR A 592 -11.02 2.33 -5.03
C TYR A 592 -10.24 1.37 -5.93
N GLY A 593 -9.90 1.84 -7.13
CA GLY A 593 -8.95 1.19 -8.05
C GLY A 593 -7.90 2.18 -8.56
N ILE A 594 -6.63 1.90 -8.29
CA ILE A 594 -5.48 2.63 -8.87
C ILE A 594 -5.02 1.96 -10.16
N TYR A 595 -4.78 0.65 -10.10
CA TYR A 595 -4.29 -0.15 -11.21
C TYR A 595 -5.41 -0.94 -11.89
N TRP A 596 -5.47 -0.86 -13.21
CA TRP A 596 -6.49 -1.50 -14.03
C TRP A 596 -5.84 -2.39 -15.09
N ASN A 597 -6.33 -3.62 -15.22
CA ASN A 597 -5.93 -4.52 -16.29
C ASN A 597 -6.64 -4.12 -17.58
N MET A 598 -5.91 -3.55 -18.52
CA MET A 598 -6.45 -3.17 -19.83
C MET A 598 -6.51 -4.39 -20.73
N VAL A 599 -7.70 -4.72 -21.25
CA VAL A 599 -7.88 -5.90 -22.09
C VAL A 599 -8.56 -5.53 -23.40
N SER A 600 -8.10 -6.10 -24.51
CA SER A 600 -8.81 -5.95 -25.79
C SER A 600 -10.06 -6.83 -25.80
N LYS A 601 -11.08 -6.38 -26.52
CA LYS A 601 -12.19 -7.24 -26.95
C LYS A 601 -11.65 -8.57 -27.49
N ASP A 602 -12.27 -9.67 -27.10
CA ASP A 602 -11.95 -11.05 -27.50
C ASP A 602 -10.57 -11.59 -27.10
N SER A 603 -9.74 -10.82 -26.38
CA SER A 603 -8.44 -11.28 -25.91
C SER A 603 -8.56 -12.47 -24.96
N GLU A 604 -7.54 -13.33 -24.91
CA GLU A 604 -7.49 -14.44 -23.95
C GLU A 604 -7.66 -13.98 -22.50
N ALA A 605 -7.15 -12.79 -22.16
CA ALA A 605 -7.33 -12.17 -20.85
C ALA A 605 -8.80 -11.86 -20.53
N LEU A 606 -9.53 -11.26 -21.48
CA LEU A 606 -10.97 -11.01 -21.32
C LEU A 606 -11.75 -12.33 -21.23
N GLN A 607 -11.41 -13.32 -22.05
CA GLN A 607 -12.03 -14.64 -21.99
C GLN A 607 -11.83 -15.31 -20.62
N LYS A 608 -10.64 -15.17 -20.03
CA LYS A 608 -10.35 -15.64 -18.67
C LYS A 608 -11.25 -14.95 -17.64
N HIS A 609 -11.38 -13.63 -17.71
CA HIS A 609 -12.27 -12.88 -16.80
C HIS A 609 -13.74 -13.30 -16.94
N ILE A 610 -14.26 -13.44 -18.17
CA ILE A 610 -15.64 -13.92 -18.41
C ILE A 610 -15.82 -15.31 -17.82
N TYR A 611 -14.87 -16.22 -18.05
CA TYR A 611 -14.93 -17.57 -17.49
C TYR A 611 -14.96 -17.57 -15.96
N GLU A 612 -14.09 -16.78 -15.33
CA GLU A 612 -14.02 -16.67 -13.86
C GLU A 612 -15.29 -16.09 -13.25
N GLU A 613 -15.86 -15.04 -13.87
CA GLU A 613 -17.14 -14.45 -13.44
C GLU A 613 -18.29 -15.45 -13.56
N LYS A 614 -18.41 -16.13 -14.72
CA LYS A 614 -19.43 -17.18 -14.93
C LYS A 614 -19.21 -18.36 -13.97
N ALA A 615 -17.96 -18.77 -13.73
CA ALA A 615 -17.62 -19.85 -12.82
C ALA A 615 -18.01 -19.52 -11.37
N LYS A 616 -17.85 -18.26 -10.95
CA LYS A 616 -18.30 -17.78 -9.65
C LYS A 616 -19.82 -17.72 -9.57
N ALA A 617 -20.48 -17.12 -10.56
CA ALA A 617 -21.93 -16.96 -10.59
C ALA A 617 -22.67 -18.31 -10.58
N ARG A 618 -22.23 -19.29 -11.38
CA ARG A 618 -22.80 -20.65 -11.33
C ARG A 618 -22.63 -21.30 -9.96
N LEU A 619 -21.50 -21.08 -9.29
CA LEU A 619 -21.27 -21.65 -7.96
C LEU A 619 -22.24 -21.06 -6.93
N GLU A 620 -22.46 -19.75 -6.98
CA GLU A 620 -23.44 -19.07 -6.13
C GLU A 620 -24.86 -19.59 -6.38
N LYS A 621 -25.22 -19.84 -7.65
CA LYS A 621 -26.53 -20.35 -8.06
C LYS A 621 -26.85 -21.75 -7.52
N VAL A 622 -25.88 -22.67 -7.49
CA VAL A 622 -26.07 -24.03 -6.94
C VAL A 622 -25.80 -24.16 -5.45
N SER A 623 -25.35 -23.08 -4.80
CA SER A 623 -25.03 -23.12 -3.38
C SER A 623 -26.31 -23.25 -2.55
N ILE A 624 -26.39 -24.34 -1.78
CA ILE A 624 -27.48 -24.63 -0.84
C ILE A 624 -27.16 -23.97 0.50
N ASP A 625 -25.92 -24.16 0.96
CA ASP A 625 -25.41 -23.56 2.18
C ASP A 625 -23.98 -23.10 1.96
N SER A 626 -23.57 -22.04 2.63
CA SER A 626 -22.25 -21.44 2.43
C SER A 626 -21.77 -20.78 3.71
N ILE A 627 -20.58 -21.17 4.13
CA ILE A 627 -19.89 -20.60 5.28
C ILE A 627 -18.68 -19.81 4.77
N PRO A 628 -18.71 -18.47 4.81
CA PRO A 628 -17.48 -17.69 4.68
C PRO A 628 -16.58 -18.01 5.88
N LEU A 629 -15.49 -18.72 5.62
CA LEU A 629 -14.61 -19.25 6.66
C LEU A 629 -13.85 -18.12 7.33
N GLY A 630 -13.71 -18.14 8.65
CA GLY A 630 -13.07 -17.06 9.40
C GLY A 630 -13.96 -15.86 9.71
N ASN A 631 -15.23 -15.87 9.29
CA ASN A 631 -16.23 -14.92 9.74
C ASN A 631 -17.00 -15.48 10.96
N ASP A 632 -16.66 -14.99 12.15
CA ASP A 632 -17.20 -15.49 13.41
C ASP A 632 -18.73 -15.52 13.45
N GLN A 633 -19.43 -14.54 12.86
CA GLN A 633 -20.90 -14.53 12.90
C GLN A 633 -21.49 -15.69 12.10
N TYR A 634 -20.99 -15.93 10.89
CA TYR A 634 -21.48 -17.02 10.04
C TYR A 634 -21.07 -18.38 10.60
N GLU A 635 -19.83 -18.50 11.07
CA GLU A 635 -19.34 -19.77 11.63
C GLU A 635 -20.08 -20.15 12.92
N LEU A 636 -20.45 -19.18 13.77
CA LEU A 636 -21.29 -19.41 14.95
C LEU A 636 -22.72 -19.83 14.56
N LEU A 637 -23.31 -19.25 13.51
CA LEU A 637 -24.61 -19.67 12.98
C LEU A 637 -24.58 -21.13 12.47
N HIS A 638 -23.41 -21.62 12.07
CA HIS A 638 -23.14 -22.99 11.68
C HIS A 638 -22.54 -23.84 12.80
N ASN A 639 -22.69 -23.42 14.06
CA ASN A 639 -22.31 -24.19 15.25
C ASN A 639 -20.84 -24.65 15.23
N ILE A 640 -19.92 -23.77 14.84
CA ILE A 640 -18.49 -24.05 14.81
C ILE A 640 -18.01 -24.66 16.14
N LYS A 641 -17.37 -25.82 16.04
CA LYS A 641 -16.69 -26.51 17.15
C LYS A 641 -15.30 -26.93 16.68
N GLY A 642 -14.34 -26.98 17.59
CA GLY A 642 -13.02 -27.49 17.26
C GLY A 642 -12.05 -27.51 18.42
N GLU A 643 -10.89 -28.09 18.16
CA GLU A 643 -9.73 -28.13 19.05
C GLU A 643 -8.49 -27.84 18.20
N ASN A 644 -7.57 -27.01 18.71
CA ASN A 644 -6.35 -26.59 17.98
C ASN A 644 -6.66 -26.10 16.55
N THR A 645 -7.63 -25.19 16.43
CA THR A 645 -8.10 -24.60 15.19
C THR A 645 -8.10 -23.08 15.28
N GLY A 646 -7.96 -22.41 14.13
CA GLY A 646 -7.94 -20.96 14.03
C GLY A 646 -8.38 -20.49 12.64
N ALA A 647 -8.86 -19.25 12.59
CA ALA A 647 -9.15 -18.53 11.36
C ALA A 647 -7.96 -17.63 10.98
N GLY A 648 -7.87 -17.25 9.71
CA GLY A 648 -6.88 -16.31 9.21
C GLY A 648 -7.27 -15.75 7.85
N THR A 649 -6.38 -14.96 7.25
CA THR A 649 -6.51 -14.47 5.88
C THR A 649 -5.21 -14.73 5.14
N PHE A 650 -5.29 -15.17 3.88
CA PHE A 650 -4.15 -15.41 3.00
C PHE A 650 -4.55 -15.09 1.56
N ASN A 651 -3.72 -14.33 0.84
CA ASN A 651 -4.01 -13.83 -0.52
C ASN A 651 -5.41 -13.19 -0.64
N GLY A 652 -5.83 -12.44 0.38
CA GLY A 652 -7.14 -11.79 0.43
C GLY A 652 -8.34 -12.72 0.69
N LEU A 653 -8.12 -14.04 0.78
CA LEU A 653 -9.16 -15.01 1.13
C LEU A 653 -9.08 -15.34 2.61
N GLN A 654 -10.23 -15.33 3.30
CA GLN A 654 -10.28 -15.85 4.66
C GLN A 654 -10.09 -17.37 4.64
N LEU A 655 -9.62 -17.95 5.74
CA LEU A 655 -9.38 -19.39 5.85
C LEU A 655 -9.67 -19.90 7.25
N ARG A 656 -9.96 -21.19 7.36
CA ARG A 656 -9.88 -21.94 8.61
C ARG A 656 -8.91 -23.13 8.48
N HIS A 657 -8.13 -23.36 9.52
CA HIS A 657 -7.23 -24.50 9.61
C HIS A 657 -7.27 -25.16 11.00
N ALA A 658 -6.66 -26.34 11.11
CA ALA A 658 -6.35 -26.96 12.40
C ALA A 658 -4.96 -27.60 12.39
N TRP A 659 -4.32 -27.62 13.55
CA TRP A 659 -2.94 -28.08 13.75
C TRP A 659 -2.87 -29.12 14.86
N SER A 660 -1.74 -29.85 14.92
CA SER A 660 -1.47 -30.98 15.83
C SER A 660 -2.30 -32.23 15.56
N GLU A 661 -1.87 -33.38 16.06
CA GLU A 661 -2.60 -34.66 15.91
C GLU A 661 -4.02 -34.63 16.48
N LYS A 662 -4.34 -33.69 17.38
CA LYS A 662 -5.67 -33.49 17.95
C LYS A 662 -6.46 -32.35 17.30
N GLY A 663 -5.92 -31.72 16.26
CA GLY A 663 -6.54 -30.60 15.58
C GLY A 663 -7.78 -31.01 14.80
N TRP A 664 -8.89 -30.30 15.00
CA TRP A 664 -10.09 -30.46 14.19
C TRP A 664 -11.01 -29.23 14.27
N PHE A 665 -11.89 -29.09 13.28
CA PHE A 665 -13.05 -28.22 13.35
C PHE A 665 -14.25 -28.84 12.64
N SER A 666 -15.46 -28.42 13.00
CA SER A 666 -16.70 -28.89 12.37
C SER A 666 -17.77 -27.82 12.30
N TYR A 667 -18.70 -27.98 11.35
CA TYR A 667 -19.87 -27.13 11.17
C TYR A 667 -21.13 -27.96 10.93
N ASP A 668 -22.27 -27.44 11.35
CA ASP A 668 -23.59 -27.97 10.99
C ASP A 668 -24.06 -27.29 9.69
N MET A 669 -24.01 -28.01 8.57
CA MET A 669 -24.34 -27.52 7.23
C MET A 669 -25.68 -28.06 6.73
N THR A 670 -26.43 -27.21 6.05
CA THR A 670 -27.77 -27.48 5.53
C THR A 670 -27.70 -28.28 4.23
N LEU A 671 -28.60 -29.25 4.09
CA LEU A 671 -28.77 -30.03 2.85
C LEU A 671 -30.10 -29.69 2.16
N GLU A 672 -30.16 -29.90 0.85
CA GLU A 672 -31.41 -29.84 0.09
C GLU A 672 -31.90 -31.27 -0.17
N SER A 673 -33.15 -31.56 0.19
CA SER A 673 -33.71 -32.91 0.01
C SER A 673 -34.14 -33.17 -1.43
N GLY A 674 -33.97 -34.41 -1.89
CA GLY A 674 -34.36 -34.83 -3.24
C GLY A 674 -33.36 -34.44 -4.34
N VAL A 675 -32.21 -33.88 -3.97
CA VAL A 675 -31.08 -33.60 -4.86
C VAL A 675 -29.79 -34.25 -4.33
N LYS A 676 -28.79 -34.43 -5.21
CA LYS A 676 -27.45 -34.79 -4.77
C LYS A 676 -26.78 -33.58 -4.14
N ASN A 677 -26.23 -33.78 -2.95
CA ASN A 677 -25.52 -32.75 -2.20
C ASN A 677 -24.02 -33.04 -2.24
N TYR A 678 -23.21 -32.00 -2.42
CA TYR A 678 -21.75 -32.09 -2.41
C TYR A 678 -21.19 -31.08 -1.43
N LEU A 679 -20.18 -31.49 -0.66
CA LEU A 679 -19.32 -30.57 0.04
C LEU A 679 -18.30 -30.02 -0.95
N LEU A 680 -18.23 -28.70 -1.09
CA LEU A 680 -17.21 -28.00 -1.86
C LEU A 680 -16.25 -27.31 -0.92
N ALA A 681 -14.97 -27.63 -1.03
CA ALA A 681 -13.90 -27.00 -0.26
C ALA A 681 -12.82 -26.45 -1.20
N LYS A 682 -12.38 -25.22 -0.95
CA LYS A 682 -11.26 -24.60 -1.67
C LYS A 682 -9.94 -24.87 -0.95
N TYR A 683 -8.96 -25.36 -1.70
CA TYR A 683 -7.59 -25.59 -1.24
C TYR A 683 -6.59 -24.78 -2.04
N PHE A 684 -5.37 -24.70 -1.54
CA PHE A 684 -4.26 -24.01 -2.19
C PHE A 684 -3.21 -25.04 -2.61
N GLY A 685 -2.87 -25.10 -3.91
CA GLY A 685 -1.94 -26.09 -4.48
C GLY A 685 -0.62 -26.22 -3.71
N PRO A 686 0.04 -25.11 -3.33
CA PRO A 686 1.28 -25.15 -2.53
C PRO A 686 1.15 -25.75 -1.13
N ASN A 687 -0.06 -25.98 -0.62
CA ASN A 687 -0.28 -26.78 0.59
C ASN A 687 -0.26 -28.29 0.33
N ALA A 688 0.21 -28.73 -0.84
CA ALA A 688 0.33 -30.12 -1.22
C ALA A 688 1.04 -30.98 -0.16
N GLY A 689 0.50 -32.17 0.08
CA GLY A 689 1.00 -33.11 1.07
C GLY A 689 0.40 -32.97 2.47
N ARG A 690 -0.38 -31.91 2.76
CA ARG A 690 -1.17 -31.85 4.00
C ARG A 690 -2.27 -32.91 3.97
N THR A 691 -2.27 -33.77 4.99
CA THR A 691 -3.22 -34.87 5.17
C THR A 691 -4.21 -34.63 6.31
N PHE A 692 -5.48 -34.91 6.06
CA PHE A 692 -6.57 -34.85 7.05
C PHE A 692 -7.74 -35.74 6.63
N ASN A 693 -8.69 -35.96 7.52
CA ASN A 693 -9.92 -36.71 7.27
C ASN A 693 -11.11 -35.77 7.26
N ILE A 694 -12.08 -36.05 6.40
CA ILE A 694 -13.38 -35.39 6.35
C ILE A 694 -14.44 -36.39 6.82
N TYR A 695 -15.32 -35.96 7.71
CA TYR A 695 -16.42 -36.77 8.25
C TYR A 695 -17.77 -36.08 8.03
N VAL A 696 -18.82 -36.89 7.88
CA VAL A 696 -20.22 -36.46 7.87
C VAL A 696 -20.93 -37.19 9.01
N ASN A 697 -21.46 -36.46 9.99
CA ASN A 697 -22.09 -37.03 11.20
C ASN A 697 -21.21 -38.12 11.86
N ASP A 698 -19.93 -37.81 12.08
CA ASP A 698 -18.89 -38.70 12.65
C ASP A 698 -18.53 -39.95 11.82
N GLU A 699 -19.14 -40.15 10.65
CA GLU A 699 -18.73 -41.19 9.71
C GLU A 699 -17.72 -40.66 8.70
N LEU A 700 -16.66 -41.44 8.43
CA LEU A 700 -15.59 -41.04 7.51
C LEU A 700 -16.15 -40.89 6.09
N LEU A 701 -16.04 -39.69 5.53
CA LEU A 701 -16.39 -39.38 4.15
C LEU A 701 -15.20 -39.66 3.23
N CYS A 702 -14.04 -39.06 3.53
CA CYS A 702 -12.83 -39.28 2.77
C CYS A 702 -11.57 -39.07 3.63
N GLU A 703 -10.50 -39.70 3.18
CA GLU A 703 -9.15 -39.37 3.61
C GLU A 703 -8.53 -38.42 2.58
N GLU A 704 -8.26 -37.18 2.97
CA GLU A 704 -7.77 -36.14 2.09
C GLU A 704 -6.25 -36.01 2.12
N THR A 705 -5.68 -35.65 0.98
CA THR A 705 -4.29 -35.21 0.82
C THR A 705 -4.30 -34.11 -0.21
N ILE A 706 -4.03 -32.87 0.22
CA ILE A 706 -3.98 -31.73 -0.71
C ILE A 706 -2.98 -32.08 -1.82
N ALA A 707 -3.42 -31.90 -3.06
CA ALA A 707 -2.62 -32.13 -4.24
C ALA A 707 -2.17 -30.78 -4.80
N ASP A 708 -1.02 -30.76 -5.47
CA ASP A 708 -0.58 -29.60 -6.23
C ASP A 708 -1.35 -29.55 -7.57
N VAL A 709 -2.61 -29.14 -7.48
CA VAL A 709 -3.48 -28.89 -8.63
C VAL A 709 -3.29 -27.43 -9.05
N ASN A 710 -3.23 -27.16 -10.36
CA ASN A 710 -3.03 -25.84 -10.94
C ASN A 710 -1.69 -25.14 -10.60
N HIS A 711 -0.65 -25.91 -10.21
CA HIS A 711 0.74 -25.45 -10.11
C HIS A 711 0.91 -24.09 -9.40
N GLY A 712 0.38 -23.96 -8.18
CA GLY A 712 0.56 -22.76 -7.37
C GLY A 712 -0.68 -21.95 -7.06
N ASP A 713 -1.86 -22.32 -7.58
CA ASP A 713 -3.10 -21.56 -7.37
C ASP A 713 -4.12 -22.29 -6.48
N PHE A 714 -5.23 -21.63 -6.17
CA PHE A 714 -6.38 -22.20 -5.50
C PHE A 714 -7.16 -23.12 -6.44
N TYR A 715 -7.77 -24.16 -5.87
CA TYR A 715 -8.67 -25.04 -6.60
C TYR A 715 -9.80 -25.53 -5.70
N ASP A 716 -10.97 -25.75 -6.30
CA ASP A 716 -12.12 -26.29 -5.60
C ASP A 716 -12.17 -27.82 -5.73
N LYS A 717 -12.49 -28.51 -4.63
CA LYS A 717 -12.68 -29.96 -4.60
C LYS A 717 -14.07 -30.31 -4.08
N LYS A 718 -14.79 -31.11 -4.88
CA LYS A 718 -16.13 -31.64 -4.57
C LYS A 718 -16.04 -32.99 -3.88
N TYR A 719 -16.84 -33.20 -2.84
CA TYR A 719 -17.05 -34.48 -2.18
C TYR A 719 -18.54 -34.79 -2.12
N GLU A 720 -18.97 -35.90 -2.72
CA GLU A 720 -20.39 -36.31 -2.70
C GLU A 720 -20.82 -36.71 -1.29
N ILE A 721 -21.85 -36.05 -0.75
CA ILE A 721 -22.46 -36.43 0.51
C ILE A 721 -23.32 -37.68 0.28
N PRO A 722 -23.11 -38.79 1.02
CA PRO A 722 -23.82 -40.03 0.78
C PRO A 722 -25.35 -39.88 0.84
N ALA A 723 -26.05 -40.44 -0.15
CA ALA A 723 -27.52 -40.36 -0.27
C ALA A 723 -28.31 -40.86 0.97
N LYS A 724 -27.69 -41.62 1.88
CA LYS A 724 -28.30 -42.01 3.16
C LYS A 724 -28.61 -40.82 4.09
N TYR A 725 -28.01 -39.66 3.83
CA TYR A 725 -28.28 -38.41 4.55
C TYR A 725 -29.35 -37.54 3.85
N ASP A 726 -29.90 -37.98 2.70
CA ASP A 726 -31.03 -37.30 2.06
C ASP A 726 -32.25 -37.28 2.99
N GLY A 727 -32.97 -36.15 2.98
CA GLY A 727 -34.11 -35.88 3.87
C GLY A 727 -33.73 -35.41 5.27
N LEU A 728 -32.44 -35.31 5.62
CA LEU A 728 -31.99 -34.57 6.79
C LEU A 728 -31.89 -33.08 6.46
N ASP A 729 -32.33 -32.22 7.39
CA ASP A 729 -32.21 -30.77 7.23
C ASP A 729 -30.74 -30.32 7.30
N LYS A 730 -29.94 -30.95 8.16
CA LYS A 730 -28.52 -30.62 8.38
C LYS A 730 -27.66 -31.85 8.61
N VAL A 731 -26.38 -31.72 8.29
CA VAL A 731 -25.32 -32.67 8.66
C VAL A 731 -24.15 -31.94 9.30
N ASN A 732 -23.46 -32.61 10.23
CA ASN A 732 -22.21 -32.12 10.77
C ASN A 732 -21.06 -32.51 9.84
N ILE A 733 -20.38 -31.53 9.27
CA ILE A 733 -19.16 -31.71 8.46
C ILE A 733 -17.96 -31.42 9.36
N LYS A 734 -17.08 -32.41 9.53
CA LYS A 734 -15.89 -32.30 10.39
C LYS A 734 -14.62 -32.56 9.62
N PHE A 735 -13.63 -31.71 9.81
CA PHE A 735 -12.28 -31.88 9.32
C PHE A 735 -11.34 -32.17 10.50
N ALA A 736 -10.56 -33.24 10.45
CA ALA A 736 -9.64 -33.62 11.52
C ALA A 736 -8.25 -34.01 10.98
N VAL A 737 -7.20 -33.55 11.64
CA VAL A 737 -5.82 -33.84 11.26
C VAL A 737 -5.58 -35.35 11.20
N ARG A 738 -4.89 -35.81 10.14
CA ARG A 738 -4.46 -37.21 10.02
C ARG A 738 -2.94 -37.27 10.10
N GLY A 739 -2.42 -37.90 11.15
CA GLY A 739 -0.97 -38.00 11.43
C GLY A 739 -0.36 -36.68 11.90
N ASN A 740 0.96 -36.53 11.74
CA ASN A 740 1.66 -35.29 12.08
C ASN A 740 1.54 -34.27 10.94
N SER A 741 0.34 -33.71 10.75
CA SER A 741 -0.05 -32.87 9.62
C SER A 741 -0.98 -31.73 10.08
N TRP A 742 -1.67 -31.08 9.14
CA TRP A 742 -2.61 -29.98 9.31
C TRP A 742 -3.91 -30.24 8.53
N VAL A 743 -5.03 -29.69 9.00
CA VAL A 743 -6.26 -29.52 8.22
C VAL A 743 -6.16 -28.22 7.44
N GLY A 744 -6.44 -28.24 6.14
CA GLY A 744 -6.50 -27.02 5.35
C GLY A 744 -5.13 -26.32 5.24
N GLY A 745 -5.01 -25.02 4.92
CA GLY A 745 -6.07 -24.00 4.91
C GLY A 745 -7.24 -24.36 4.00
N VAL A 746 -8.44 -24.39 4.56
CA VAL A 746 -9.67 -24.39 3.77
C VAL A 746 -10.00 -22.92 3.57
N PHE A 747 -10.09 -22.48 2.33
CA PHE A 747 -10.11 -21.05 1.98
C PHE A 747 -11.48 -20.58 1.53
N ASP A 748 -11.69 -19.27 1.64
CA ASP A 748 -12.83 -18.49 1.16
C ASP A 748 -14.17 -18.96 1.73
N LYS A 749 -14.81 -19.93 1.07
CA LYS A 749 -16.10 -20.48 1.48
C LYS A 749 -16.05 -21.99 1.53
N LEU A 750 -16.70 -22.55 2.55
CA LEU A 750 -17.08 -23.95 2.58
C LEU A 750 -18.57 -24.05 2.21
N CYS A 751 -18.89 -24.76 1.13
CA CYS A 751 -20.26 -24.79 0.62
C CYS A 751 -20.84 -26.20 0.60
N ILE A 752 -22.15 -26.31 0.84
CA ILE A 752 -22.95 -27.41 0.32
C ILE A 752 -23.55 -26.94 -1.00
N VAL A 753 -23.34 -27.71 -2.06
CA VAL A 753 -23.82 -27.41 -3.40
C VAL A 753 -24.57 -28.59 -4.00
N LYS A 754 -25.45 -28.32 -4.97
CA LYS A 754 -26.02 -29.35 -5.86
C LYS A 754 -25.29 -29.45 -7.19
N ASP A 755 -25.71 -30.39 -8.02
CA ASP A 755 -25.24 -30.51 -9.40
C ASP A 755 -25.57 -29.23 -10.18
N TYR A 756 -24.66 -28.86 -11.09
CA TYR A 756 -24.91 -27.82 -12.09
C TYR A 756 -25.92 -28.33 -13.13
N ASP A 757 -26.70 -27.43 -13.72
CA ASP A 757 -27.59 -27.78 -14.83
C ASP A 757 -26.77 -28.16 -16.07
N SER A 758 -27.16 -29.26 -16.73
CA SER A 758 -26.54 -29.77 -17.96
C SER A 758 -27.31 -29.37 -19.24
N ASN A 759 -28.32 -28.51 -19.14
CA ASN A 759 -29.15 -28.05 -20.25
C ASN A 759 -28.39 -27.06 -21.14
N ALA A 760 -27.64 -27.60 -22.08
CA ALA A 760 -26.88 -26.83 -23.05
C ALA A 760 -27.76 -26.30 -24.20
N GLY A 761 -27.42 -25.12 -24.71
CA GLY A 761 -28.05 -24.55 -25.89
C GLY A 761 -28.20 -23.04 -25.81
N LEU A 762 -28.81 -22.47 -26.85
CA LEU A 762 -29.23 -21.08 -26.87
C LEU A 762 -30.73 -20.99 -26.61
N LYS A 763 -31.13 -20.05 -25.75
CA LYS A 763 -32.53 -19.68 -25.52
C LYS A 763 -33.09 -18.86 -26.68
N SER A 764 -32.30 -17.94 -27.19
CA SER A 764 -32.67 -17.07 -28.30
C SER A 764 -31.45 -16.49 -29.00
N VAL A 765 -31.65 -16.08 -30.26
CA VAL A 765 -30.67 -15.34 -31.05
C VAL A 765 -31.34 -14.07 -31.54
N GLU A 766 -30.81 -12.93 -31.13
CA GLU A 766 -31.31 -11.62 -31.54
C GLU A 766 -30.37 -11.06 -32.60
N VAL A 767 -30.92 -10.67 -33.75
CA VAL A 767 -30.17 -10.12 -34.88
C VAL A 767 -30.68 -8.72 -35.16
N ALA A 768 -29.78 -7.74 -35.19
CA ALA A 768 -30.13 -6.36 -35.54
C ALA A 768 -29.87 -6.10 -37.02
N ASP A 769 -30.84 -5.47 -37.69
CA ASP A 769 -30.78 -5.06 -39.11
C ASP A 769 -30.40 -6.17 -40.12
N ALA A 770 -30.66 -7.41 -39.76
CA ALA A 770 -30.50 -8.62 -40.57
C ALA A 770 -31.55 -9.65 -40.12
N SER A 771 -31.63 -10.79 -40.79
CA SER A 771 -32.64 -11.81 -40.45
C SER A 771 -32.10 -13.22 -40.56
N LEU A 772 -32.61 -14.10 -39.70
CA LEU A 772 -32.49 -15.55 -39.89
C LEU A 772 -33.49 -16.01 -40.96
N ASP A 773 -33.14 -17.03 -41.73
CA ASP A 773 -34.02 -17.65 -42.73
C ASP A 773 -35.32 -18.24 -42.17
N LYS A 774 -35.34 -18.48 -40.86
CA LYS A 774 -36.46 -19.03 -40.10
C LYS A 774 -36.43 -18.51 -38.66
N VAL A 775 -37.57 -18.59 -37.99
CA VAL A 775 -37.68 -18.27 -36.56
C VAL A 775 -36.74 -19.19 -35.76
N PHE A 776 -36.06 -18.62 -34.77
CA PHE A 776 -35.15 -19.38 -33.91
C PHE A 776 -35.92 -20.47 -33.14
N ASP A 777 -35.32 -21.66 -33.05
CA ASP A 777 -35.89 -22.88 -32.46
C ASP A 777 -34.74 -23.62 -31.75
N THR A 778 -34.93 -23.98 -30.48
CA THR A 778 -33.85 -24.50 -29.63
C THR A 778 -33.28 -25.83 -30.09
N GLU A 779 -34.02 -26.60 -30.90
CA GLU A 779 -33.63 -27.90 -31.43
C GLU A 779 -33.01 -27.82 -32.83
N CYS A 780 -33.16 -26.69 -33.53
CA CYS A 780 -32.52 -26.46 -34.81
C CYS A 780 -31.12 -25.88 -34.62
N THR A 781 -30.10 -26.52 -35.20
CA THR A 781 -28.70 -26.10 -35.05
C THR A 781 -28.13 -25.43 -36.29
N ASP A 782 -28.84 -25.40 -37.42
CA ASP A 782 -28.35 -24.84 -38.68
C ASP A 782 -29.26 -23.71 -39.17
N TYR A 783 -28.69 -22.52 -39.32
CA TYR A 783 -29.38 -21.31 -39.75
C TYR A 783 -28.65 -20.63 -40.91
N VAL A 784 -29.40 -19.86 -41.70
CA VAL A 784 -28.83 -18.92 -42.66
C VAL A 784 -29.05 -17.51 -42.13
N LEU A 785 -27.96 -16.76 -41.95
CA LEU A 785 -27.97 -15.36 -41.58
C LEU A 785 -27.95 -14.51 -42.86
N ASP A 786 -29.08 -13.93 -43.24
CA ASP A 786 -29.17 -12.99 -44.35
C ASP A 786 -28.69 -11.63 -43.88
N ALA A 787 -27.48 -11.24 -44.32
CA ALA A 787 -26.83 -10.00 -43.92
C ALA A 787 -27.43 -8.75 -44.59
N ALA A 788 -28.42 -8.91 -45.48
CA ALA A 788 -29.06 -7.83 -46.22
C ALA A 788 -28.07 -6.90 -46.95
N GLY A 789 -26.93 -7.45 -47.41
CA GLY A 789 -25.88 -6.72 -48.11
C GLY A 789 -24.94 -5.90 -47.22
N LYS A 790 -24.96 -6.11 -45.89
CA LYS A 790 -23.99 -5.53 -44.95
C LYS A 790 -22.75 -6.41 -44.83
N ASP A 791 -21.63 -5.77 -44.50
CA ASP A 791 -20.36 -6.46 -44.20
C ASP A 791 -20.22 -6.85 -42.72
N ILE A 792 -21.02 -6.23 -41.85
CA ILE A 792 -21.06 -6.48 -40.39
C ILE A 792 -22.52 -6.53 -39.95
N VAL A 793 -22.85 -7.52 -39.12
CA VAL A 793 -24.17 -7.67 -38.48
C VAL A 793 -23.98 -7.80 -36.98
N THR A 794 -24.87 -7.15 -36.22
CA THR A 794 -24.90 -7.27 -34.77
C THR A 794 -25.82 -8.41 -34.36
N VAL A 795 -25.28 -9.39 -33.64
CA VAL A 795 -25.97 -10.59 -33.17
C VAL A 795 -25.76 -10.75 -31.65
N LYS A 796 -26.80 -11.07 -30.91
CA LYS A 796 -26.73 -11.46 -29.50
C LYS A 796 -27.17 -12.91 -29.34
N PHE A 797 -26.27 -13.74 -28.81
CA PHE A 797 -26.51 -15.15 -28.53
C PHE A 797 -26.83 -15.30 -27.05
N ILE A 798 -28.06 -15.68 -26.71
CA ILE A 798 -28.49 -15.79 -25.32
C ILE A 798 -28.49 -17.27 -24.94
N PRO A 799 -27.67 -17.72 -23.97
CA PRO A 799 -27.61 -19.13 -23.57
C PRO A 799 -28.92 -19.59 -22.93
N ALA A 800 -29.16 -20.90 -22.95
CA ALA A 800 -30.29 -21.55 -22.28
C ALA A 800 -30.26 -21.29 -20.77
N ASP A 801 -29.07 -21.32 -20.20
CA ASP A 801 -28.78 -20.93 -18.83
C ASP A 801 -27.93 -19.66 -18.79
N ALA A 802 -28.31 -18.68 -17.97
CA ALA A 802 -27.60 -17.41 -17.89
C ALA A 802 -26.15 -17.56 -17.43
N GLU A 803 -25.82 -18.62 -16.69
CA GLU A 803 -24.45 -18.87 -16.23
C GLU A 803 -23.67 -19.79 -17.15
N GLY A 804 -24.26 -20.28 -18.25
CA GLY A 804 -23.56 -21.03 -19.28
C GLY A 804 -22.53 -20.19 -20.05
N LEU A 805 -21.64 -20.86 -20.77
CA LEU A 805 -20.63 -20.22 -21.61
C LEU A 805 -21.07 -20.18 -23.07
N VAL A 806 -20.81 -19.08 -23.77
CA VAL A 806 -21.05 -18.97 -25.21
C VAL A 806 -19.74 -18.69 -25.93
N TYR A 807 -19.32 -19.62 -26.78
CA TYR A 807 -18.19 -19.43 -27.67
C TYR A 807 -18.68 -19.15 -29.08
N VAL A 808 -18.13 -18.11 -29.73
CA VAL A 808 -18.36 -17.79 -31.14
C VAL A 808 -17.02 -17.91 -31.87
N ASP A 809 -16.94 -18.82 -32.85
CA ASP A 809 -15.70 -19.13 -33.57
C ASP A 809 -14.52 -19.39 -32.62
N ASP A 810 -14.78 -20.20 -31.57
CA ASP A 810 -13.85 -20.58 -30.50
C ASP A 810 -13.40 -19.46 -29.55
N ILE A 811 -14.02 -18.28 -29.62
CA ILE A 811 -13.80 -17.16 -28.68
C ILE A 811 -14.93 -17.15 -27.65
N LEU A 812 -14.61 -17.24 -26.36
CA LEU A 812 -15.59 -17.02 -25.28
C LEU A 812 -16.03 -15.55 -25.29
N ILE A 813 -17.32 -15.30 -25.46
CA ILE A 813 -17.85 -13.94 -25.54
C ILE A 813 -18.61 -13.56 -24.27
N ASP A 814 -18.67 -12.26 -23.97
CA ASP A 814 -19.63 -11.71 -23.03
C ASP A 814 -21.03 -11.75 -23.67
N ASP A 815 -21.82 -12.74 -23.28
CA ASP A 815 -23.17 -12.98 -23.79
C ASP A 815 -24.22 -11.97 -23.30
N THR A 816 -23.85 -11.09 -22.36
CA THR A 816 -24.72 -9.99 -21.93
C THR A 816 -24.75 -8.86 -22.95
N GLN A 817 -23.72 -8.76 -23.80
CA GLN A 817 -23.57 -7.73 -24.82
C GLN A 817 -23.88 -8.26 -26.23
N PRO A 818 -24.44 -7.42 -27.11
CA PRO A 818 -24.53 -7.75 -28.53
C PRO A 818 -23.13 -7.74 -29.17
N ARG A 819 -22.91 -8.62 -30.14
CA ARG A 819 -21.63 -8.80 -30.83
C ARG A 819 -21.74 -8.44 -32.30
N GLU A 820 -20.80 -7.66 -32.78
CA GLU A 820 -20.59 -7.48 -34.22
C GLU A 820 -19.88 -8.69 -34.81
N VAL A 821 -20.45 -9.25 -35.88
CA VAL A 821 -19.89 -10.39 -36.60
C VAL A 821 -19.67 -9.97 -38.04
N GLU A 822 -18.43 -10.12 -38.52
CA GLU A 822 -18.12 -9.91 -39.94
C GLU A 822 -18.83 -10.97 -40.77
N VAL A 823 -19.61 -10.53 -41.76
CA VAL A 823 -20.51 -11.36 -42.56
C VAL A 823 -20.07 -11.32 -44.01
N LYS A 824 -19.21 -12.27 -44.40
CA LYS A 824 -18.87 -12.52 -45.81
C LYS A 824 -19.77 -13.62 -46.34
N SER A 825 -20.39 -13.45 -47.51
CA SER A 825 -21.26 -14.47 -48.10
C SER A 825 -20.54 -15.82 -48.19
N GLY A 826 -21.15 -16.87 -47.66
CA GLY A 826 -20.57 -18.22 -47.54
C GLY A 826 -19.73 -18.47 -46.29
N LYS A 827 -19.48 -17.46 -45.43
CA LYS A 827 -18.86 -17.65 -44.11
C LYS A 827 -19.81 -18.45 -43.22
N VAL A 828 -19.27 -19.39 -42.46
CA VAL A 828 -20.00 -20.12 -41.42
C VAL A 828 -19.52 -19.63 -40.07
N ILE A 829 -20.44 -19.12 -39.26
CA ILE A 829 -20.20 -18.75 -37.87
C ILE A 829 -20.57 -19.95 -37.01
N THR A 830 -19.66 -20.41 -36.16
CA THR A 830 -19.87 -21.55 -35.25
C THR A 830 -20.09 -21.05 -33.84
N VAL A 831 -21.20 -21.43 -33.22
CA VAL A 831 -21.52 -21.05 -31.83
C VAL A 831 -21.61 -22.29 -30.95
N LYS A 832 -20.77 -22.40 -29.93
CA LYS A 832 -20.87 -23.44 -28.90
C LYS A 832 -21.50 -22.83 -27.65
N ALA A 833 -22.71 -23.28 -27.31
CA ALA A 833 -23.40 -22.85 -26.11
C ALA A 833 -23.34 -23.97 -25.06
N PHE A 834 -22.55 -23.75 -24.02
CA PHE A 834 -22.38 -24.64 -22.89
C PHE A 834 -23.50 -24.44 -21.88
N ALA A 835 -23.83 -25.52 -21.16
CA ALA A 835 -24.67 -25.46 -19.98
C ALA A 835 -23.92 -24.85 -18.78
N GLU A 836 -24.60 -24.74 -17.65
CA GLU A 836 -24.04 -24.26 -16.38
C GLU A 836 -22.86 -25.12 -15.90
N ASP A 837 -22.85 -26.42 -16.20
CA ASP A 837 -21.77 -27.33 -15.83
C ASP A 837 -20.43 -27.08 -16.56
N PHE A 838 -20.44 -26.31 -17.65
CA PHE A 838 -19.29 -26.05 -18.56
C PHE A 838 -18.73 -27.30 -19.26
N GLU A 839 -19.44 -28.42 -19.20
CA GLU A 839 -19.05 -29.67 -19.83
C GLU A 839 -19.95 -30.01 -21.02
N ASN A 840 -21.26 -29.90 -20.81
CA ASN A 840 -22.26 -30.16 -21.84
C ASN A 840 -22.43 -28.93 -22.72
N TYR A 841 -22.41 -29.10 -24.04
CA TYR A 841 -22.63 -28.01 -25.00
C TYR A 841 -23.42 -28.45 -26.23
N LYS A 842 -24.10 -27.50 -26.87
CA LYS A 842 -24.68 -27.64 -28.22
C LYS A 842 -23.94 -26.73 -29.19
N VAL A 843 -23.81 -27.18 -30.44
CA VAL A 843 -23.16 -26.42 -31.51
C VAL A 843 -24.22 -25.93 -32.49
N TYR A 844 -24.20 -24.64 -32.80
CA TYR A 844 -25.02 -23.99 -33.81
C TYR A 844 -24.15 -23.48 -34.96
N THR A 845 -24.63 -23.56 -36.19
CA THR A 845 -23.99 -23.01 -37.38
C THR A 845 -24.87 -21.94 -38.02
N PHE A 846 -24.29 -20.79 -38.32
CA PHE A 846 -24.97 -19.70 -39.04
C PHE A 846 -24.22 -19.44 -40.33
N THR A 847 -24.78 -19.90 -41.46
CA THR A 847 -24.23 -19.68 -42.79
C THR A 847 -24.66 -18.31 -43.28
N VAL A 848 -23.70 -17.41 -43.51
CA VAL A 848 -23.95 -16.06 -43.99
C VAL A 848 -24.33 -16.10 -45.47
N LYS A 849 -25.44 -15.45 -45.83
CA LYS A 849 -25.90 -15.31 -47.22
C LYS A 849 -25.70 -13.90 -47.73
#